data_AF-A0AAE1XRR1-F1
#
_entry.id   AF-A0AAE1XRR1-F1
#
_cell.length_a   1.000
_cell.length_b   1.000
_cell.length_c   1.000
_cell.angle_alpha   90.00
_cell.angle_beta   90.00
_cell.angle_gamma   90.00
#
_symmetry.space_group_name_H-M   'P 1'
#
loop_
_entity.id
_entity.type
_entity.pdbx_description
1 polymer ?
#
loop_
_entity_poly.entity_id
_entity_poly.type
_entity_poly.pdbx_seq_one_letter_code
_entity_poly.pdbx_strand_id
1 'polypeptide(L)'
;MGDLVKQILATPIQLTDQVIKAADEAATFKQECSELKSKTEKLAGLLRQAARASNDLYERPTRRIIDDTEQVLEKALALVLKCRGHGLMKRVFTIIPTAAFRKMSSQLENSIGDVSWLLRVSASADDRDDEYLGLPPIAANEPILCLIWEQIAILYTGSVDDRSDAAASLVSLARDNDRYGKLIIEEGGVGPLLKLVKEGKLEGQENAARAIGLLGKDPESVEHMIHAGVCSVFAKILKEGPMKVQAVVAWAVSELAAHYPKCQDLFAQHNIIRLLVSHLAFETVQEHSKYAVVSKATSMHAAVVLASSNNNSNAANESVMKGSNDLDEDKSQIPHPLGTKQRNQMHNVVTNTMAMNAGRNPVKSNGNNGGKVNSVNTQPSLFSLSGANNRAREMEDPATKAYIKAMAARALWHLAKGNSPICRSITESRALLCFAVLLEKGAEEVQYNSAMALMEITAVAEEDAELRRSAFKPNSPACKAVVDQLLRVIEKADSQLLVPCIKSIGNLARTFKATETRMISPLVKLLDEREAEVSREACIALTKFACSANYLHLDHSKAIIGAGGAKHLVQLVYFGEQIVQSCALILLCYIAMHVPDSEELAQAEVLTVLEWASKQAILMQVEDVERLLPEAKGKLELYQSRGSRGYH
;
A
#
# COMPACT_ATOMS: atom_id res chain seq x y z
N MET A 1 -1.76 29.87 -12.31
CA MET A 1 -1.64 30.34 -10.92
C MET A 1 -1.37 31.85 -10.88
N GLY A 2 -0.35 32.38 -11.57
CA GLY A 2 -0.02 33.82 -11.51
C GLY A 2 -1.14 34.82 -11.85
N ASP A 3 -2.00 34.51 -12.82
CA ASP A 3 -3.10 35.44 -13.20
C ASP A 3 -4.17 35.58 -12.11
N LEU A 4 -4.43 34.51 -11.35
CA LEU A 4 -5.36 34.54 -10.22
C LEU A 4 -4.79 35.36 -9.05
N VAL A 5 -3.50 35.18 -8.77
CA VAL A 5 -2.81 35.95 -7.71
C VAL A 5 -2.75 37.44 -8.07
N LYS A 6 -2.52 37.78 -9.34
CA LYS A 6 -2.59 39.17 -9.81
C LYS A 6 -3.97 39.79 -9.63
N GLN A 7 -5.04 39.02 -9.87
CA GLN A 7 -6.41 39.49 -9.63
C GLN A 7 -6.66 39.74 -8.14
N ILE A 8 -6.22 38.82 -7.27
CA ILE A 8 -6.34 38.96 -5.80
C ILE A 8 -5.62 40.22 -5.30
N LEU A 9 -4.46 40.57 -5.87
CA LEU A 9 -3.67 41.72 -5.43
C LEU A 9 -4.16 43.08 -5.96
N ALA A 10 -5.00 43.11 -7.00
CA ALA A 10 -5.39 44.36 -7.66
C ALA A 10 -6.21 45.29 -6.75
N THR A 11 -7.22 44.75 -6.06
CA THR A 11 -8.10 45.52 -5.16
C THR A 11 -7.35 46.14 -3.98
N PRO A 12 -6.53 45.39 -3.20
CA PRO A 12 -5.70 45.96 -2.14
C PRO A 12 -4.77 47.08 -2.64
N ILE A 13 -4.11 46.91 -3.79
CA ILE A 13 -3.25 47.96 -4.36
C ILE A 13 -4.07 49.23 -4.62
N GLN A 14 -5.25 49.10 -5.24
CA GLN A 14 -6.12 50.25 -5.47
C GLN A 14 -6.59 50.91 -4.18
N LEU A 15 -6.90 50.13 -3.13
CA LEU A 15 -7.28 50.64 -1.82
C LEU A 15 -6.14 51.41 -1.16
N THR A 16 -4.89 50.94 -1.27
CA THR A 16 -3.74 51.70 -0.74
C THR A 16 -3.64 53.10 -1.36
N ASP A 17 -3.80 53.21 -2.68
CA ASP A 17 -3.77 54.50 -3.39
C ASP A 17 -4.93 55.42 -2.96
N GLN A 18 -6.12 54.85 -2.71
CA GLN A 18 -7.27 55.59 -2.19
C GLN A 18 -7.04 56.11 -0.77
N VAL A 19 -6.46 55.30 0.12
CA VAL A 19 -6.15 55.68 1.51
C VAL A 19 -5.11 56.79 1.53
N ILE A 20 -4.04 56.67 0.74
CA ILE A 20 -2.98 57.68 0.62
C ILE A 20 -3.57 59.03 0.17
N LYS A 21 -4.36 59.02 -0.90
CA LYS A 21 -5.07 60.21 -1.39
C LYS A 21 -6.08 60.76 -0.35
N ALA A 22 -6.75 59.88 0.38
CA ALA A 22 -7.67 60.28 1.44
C ALA A 22 -6.96 61.01 2.57
N ALA A 23 -5.77 60.55 2.95
CA ALA A 23 -4.97 61.10 4.03
C ALA A 23 -4.38 62.48 3.67
N ASP A 24 -3.99 62.69 2.40
CA ASP A 24 -3.51 64.00 1.92
C ASP A 24 -4.59 65.09 1.95
N GLU A 25 -5.85 64.70 1.77
CA GLU A 25 -7.00 65.62 1.81
C GLU A 25 -7.58 65.80 3.24
N ALA A 26 -6.92 65.26 4.27
CA ALA A 26 -7.40 65.34 5.65
C ALA A 26 -7.34 66.78 6.20
N ALA A 27 -8.46 67.26 6.74
CA ALA A 27 -8.58 68.59 7.34
C ALA A 27 -8.38 68.58 8.86
N THR A 28 -8.70 67.46 9.52
CA THR A 28 -8.57 67.21 10.96
C THR A 28 -7.65 66.01 11.22
N PHE A 29 -7.07 65.90 12.43
CA PHE A 29 -6.16 64.79 12.81
C PHE A 29 -5.01 64.56 11.81
N LYS A 30 -4.36 65.65 11.36
CA LYS A 30 -3.37 65.64 10.28
C LYS A 30 -2.14 64.78 10.61
N GLN A 31 -1.68 64.79 11.85
CA GLN A 31 -0.51 64.05 12.28
C GLN A 31 -0.80 62.53 12.24
N GLU A 32 -1.95 62.12 12.77
CA GLU A 32 -2.38 60.72 12.78
C GLU A 32 -2.66 60.22 11.35
N CYS A 33 -3.29 61.04 10.49
CA CYS A 33 -3.49 60.70 9.08
C CYS A 33 -2.16 60.57 8.33
N SER A 34 -1.16 61.43 8.64
CA SER A 34 0.18 61.34 8.06
C SER A 34 0.92 60.06 8.46
N GLU A 35 0.74 59.58 9.70
CA GLU A 35 1.30 58.31 10.16
C GLU A 35 0.66 57.13 9.41
N LEU A 36 -0.67 57.08 9.32
CA LEU A 36 -1.38 56.04 8.56
C LEU A 36 -1.00 56.06 7.08
N LYS A 37 -0.80 57.24 6.49
CA LYS A 37 -0.32 57.41 5.11
C LYS A 37 1.02 56.73 4.90
N SER A 38 2.02 57.04 5.73
CA SER A 38 3.38 56.49 5.63
C SER A 38 3.39 54.96 5.67
N LYS A 39 2.61 54.36 6.60
CA LYS A 39 2.45 52.89 6.67
C LYS A 39 1.78 52.32 5.43
N THR A 40 0.74 52.99 4.95
CA THR A 40 0.02 52.58 3.73
C THR A 40 0.92 52.65 2.49
N GLU A 41 1.80 53.65 2.38
CA GLU A 41 2.80 53.75 1.29
C GLU A 41 3.78 52.57 1.32
N LYS A 42 4.27 52.21 2.50
CA LYS A 42 5.13 51.01 2.67
C LYS A 42 4.40 49.74 2.24
N LEU A 43 3.16 49.55 2.69
CA LEU A 43 2.32 48.41 2.31
C LEU A 43 2.05 48.37 0.79
N ALA A 44 1.78 49.52 0.18
CA ALA A 44 1.59 49.64 -1.26
C ALA A 44 2.84 49.21 -2.05
N GLY A 45 4.04 49.53 -1.53
CA GLY A 45 5.30 49.06 -2.07
C GLY A 45 5.40 47.52 -2.07
N LEU A 46 5.12 46.89 -0.93
CA LEU A 46 5.15 45.44 -0.76
C LEU A 46 4.11 44.73 -1.64
N LEU A 47 2.86 45.22 -1.68
CA LEU A 47 1.81 44.64 -2.52
C LEU A 47 2.17 44.70 -4.01
N ARG A 48 2.81 45.78 -4.47
CA ARG A 48 3.30 45.89 -5.85
C ARG A 48 4.47 44.94 -6.11
N GLN A 49 5.35 44.71 -5.14
CA GLN A 49 6.40 43.68 -5.24
C GLN A 49 5.78 42.29 -5.36
N ALA A 50 4.77 41.98 -4.53
CA ALA A 50 4.02 40.73 -4.55
C ALA A 50 3.35 40.52 -5.92
N ALA A 51 2.77 41.57 -6.50
CA ALA A 51 2.16 41.48 -7.83
C ALA A 51 3.17 41.22 -8.96
N ARG A 52 4.43 41.67 -8.81
CA ARG A 52 5.52 41.36 -9.75
C ARG A 52 6.00 39.92 -9.60
N ALA A 53 6.05 39.41 -8.37
CA ALA A 53 6.44 38.04 -8.02
C ALA A 53 5.28 37.03 -8.05
N SER A 54 4.12 37.39 -8.63
CA SER A 54 2.87 36.64 -8.49
C SER A 54 2.91 35.17 -8.95
N ASN A 55 3.88 34.81 -9.80
CA ASN A 55 4.03 33.43 -10.28
C ASN A 55 4.69 32.52 -9.24
N ASP A 56 5.47 33.11 -8.33
CA ASP A 56 6.29 32.41 -7.35
C ASP A 56 5.66 32.47 -5.95
N LEU A 57 4.57 33.24 -5.80
CA LEU A 57 3.84 33.35 -4.54
C LEU A 57 3.10 32.06 -4.20
N TYR A 58 3.22 31.69 -2.93
CA TYR A 58 2.48 30.57 -2.35
C TYR A 58 0.98 30.93 -2.22
N GLU A 59 0.15 30.35 -3.08
CA GLU A 59 -1.24 30.77 -3.31
C GLU A 59 -2.11 30.81 -2.03
N ARG A 60 -1.99 29.79 -1.17
CA ARG A 60 -2.86 29.62 0.01
C ARG A 60 -2.66 30.72 1.07
N PRO A 61 -1.44 30.95 1.60
CA PRO A 61 -1.21 32.09 2.47
C PRO A 61 -1.43 33.42 1.77
N THR A 62 -1.12 33.53 0.47
CA THR A 62 -1.39 34.75 -0.30
C THR A 62 -2.86 35.14 -0.20
N ARG A 63 -3.78 34.20 -0.44
CA ARG A 63 -5.21 34.49 -0.35
C ARG A 63 -5.61 35.00 1.03
N ARG A 64 -5.20 34.31 2.11
CA ARG A 64 -5.57 34.73 3.48
C ARG A 64 -4.98 36.09 3.87
N ILE A 65 -3.68 36.29 3.62
CA ILE A 65 -2.97 37.53 3.96
C ILE A 65 -3.56 38.72 3.20
N ILE A 66 -3.86 38.52 1.91
CA ILE A 66 -4.39 39.59 1.07
C ILE A 66 -5.85 39.92 1.41
N ASP A 67 -6.69 38.93 1.69
CA ASP A 67 -8.08 39.14 2.13
C ASP A 67 -8.14 39.94 3.45
N ASP A 68 -7.27 39.62 4.43
CA ASP A 68 -7.18 40.38 5.68
C ASP A 68 -6.62 41.79 5.48
N THR A 69 -5.60 41.92 4.60
CA THR A 69 -5.02 43.22 4.23
C THR A 69 -6.06 44.13 3.58
N GLU A 70 -6.90 43.58 2.69
CA GLU A 70 -7.99 44.29 2.04
C GLU A 70 -8.97 44.86 3.08
N GLN A 71 -9.43 44.02 4.03
CA GLN A 71 -10.33 44.46 5.10
C GLN A 71 -9.71 45.54 6.01
N VAL A 72 -8.41 45.46 6.29
CA VAL A 72 -7.70 46.49 7.06
C VAL A 72 -7.66 47.81 6.28
N LEU A 73 -7.38 47.76 4.98
CA LEU A 73 -7.34 48.94 4.12
C LEU A 73 -8.71 49.59 3.95
N GLU A 74 -9.79 48.82 3.84
CA GLU A 74 -11.16 49.36 3.82
C GLU A 74 -11.48 50.11 5.12
N LYS A 75 -11.11 49.55 6.28
CA LYS A 75 -11.30 50.20 7.58
C LYS A 75 -10.42 51.45 7.72
N ALA A 76 -9.19 51.41 7.20
CA ALA A 76 -8.29 52.56 7.15
C ALA A 76 -8.90 53.68 6.30
N LEU A 77 -9.39 53.35 5.10
CA LEU A 77 -10.05 54.29 4.20
C LEU A 77 -11.27 54.92 4.86
N ALA A 78 -12.14 54.12 5.48
CA ALA A 78 -13.31 54.61 6.18
C ALA A 78 -12.97 55.55 7.35
N LEU A 79 -11.86 55.30 8.07
CA LEU A 79 -11.38 56.16 9.15
C LEU A 79 -10.83 57.48 8.61
N VAL A 80 -9.98 57.43 7.58
CA VAL A 80 -9.34 58.61 6.99
C VAL A 80 -10.36 59.50 6.25
N LEU A 81 -11.36 58.92 5.59
CA LEU A 81 -12.45 59.66 4.95
C LEU A 81 -13.26 60.50 5.94
N LYS A 82 -13.40 60.07 7.21
CA LYS A 82 -14.05 60.86 8.27
C LYS A 82 -13.25 62.11 8.65
N CYS A 83 -11.97 62.16 8.31
CA CYS A 83 -11.07 63.30 8.54
C CYS A 83 -11.09 64.32 7.40
N ARG A 84 -11.75 63.99 6.26
CA ARG A 84 -11.99 64.93 5.16
C ARG A 84 -13.12 65.87 5.56
N GLY A 85 -12.79 67.15 5.72
CA GLY A 85 -13.72 68.15 6.23
C GLY A 85 -14.80 68.54 5.22
N HIS A 86 -15.84 67.72 5.04
CA HIS A 86 -17.03 68.11 4.26
C HIS A 86 -17.98 68.96 5.12
N GLY A 87 -17.80 70.29 5.03
CA GLY A 87 -18.73 71.30 5.56
C GLY A 87 -18.66 71.54 7.07
N LEU A 88 -18.98 72.79 7.47
CA LEU A 88 -18.97 73.25 8.86
C LEU A 88 -19.87 72.41 9.80
N MET A 89 -20.98 71.85 9.29
CA MET A 89 -21.91 71.05 10.11
C MET A 89 -21.41 69.64 10.45
N LYS A 90 -20.59 68.96 9.64
CA LYS A 90 -20.04 67.62 9.99
C LYS A 90 -18.77 67.68 10.84
N ARG A 91 -18.04 68.80 10.81
CA ARG A 91 -16.82 69.01 11.63
C ARG A 91 -17.10 69.00 13.14
N VAL A 92 -18.30 69.37 13.56
CA VAL A 92 -18.69 69.46 14.98
C VAL A 92 -19.19 68.12 15.55
N PHE A 93 -19.60 67.17 14.70
CA PHE A 93 -20.23 65.91 15.13
C PHE A 93 -19.37 64.65 14.96
N THR A 94 -18.13 64.77 14.46
CA THR A 94 -17.28 63.61 14.21
C THR A 94 -16.30 63.40 15.38
N ILE A 95 -16.72 62.64 16.39
CA ILE A 95 -15.86 62.23 17.51
C ILE A 95 -15.10 60.96 17.10
N ILE A 96 -13.80 61.08 16.86
CA ILE A 96 -12.91 59.93 16.62
C ILE A 96 -12.00 59.77 17.84
N PRO A 97 -12.11 58.66 18.60
CA PRO A 97 -11.19 58.41 19.71
C PRO A 97 -9.75 58.24 19.20
N THR A 98 -8.77 58.82 19.89
CA THR A 98 -7.34 58.61 19.58
C THR A 98 -6.95 57.12 19.56
N ALA A 99 -7.63 56.30 20.37
CA ALA A 99 -7.46 54.85 20.37
C ALA A 99 -7.79 54.20 19.01
N ALA A 100 -8.69 54.78 18.21
CA ALA A 100 -9.04 54.28 16.88
C ALA A 100 -7.86 54.43 15.89
N PHE A 101 -7.16 55.56 15.92
CA PHE A 101 -5.94 55.78 15.12
C PHE A 101 -4.81 54.85 15.54
N ARG A 102 -4.58 54.67 16.85
CA ARG A 102 -3.58 53.73 17.36
C ARG A 102 -3.88 52.29 16.93
N LYS A 103 -5.14 51.86 17.06
CA LYS A 103 -5.57 50.53 16.60
C LYS A 103 -5.36 50.36 15.09
N MET A 104 -5.74 51.35 14.29
CA MET A 104 -5.54 51.31 12.84
C MET A 104 -4.06 51.27 12.45
N SER A 105 -3.24 52.10 13.11
CA SER A 105 -1.78 52.12 12.92
C SER A 105 -1.15 50.77 13.23
N SER A 106 -1.62 50.08 14.28
CA SER A 106 -1.19 48.71 14.61
C SER A 106 -1.68 47.68 13.60
N GLN A 107 -2.91 47.78 13.11
CA GLN A 107 -3.45 46.85 12.09
C GLN A 107 -2.71 46.98 10.76
N LEU A 108 -2.39 48.20 10.32
CA LEU A 108 -1.57 48.41 9.12
C LEU A 108 -0.15 47.88 9.30
N GLU A 109 0.45 48.02 10.48
CA GLU A 109 1.76 47.42 10.77
C GLU A 109 1.72 45.89 10.69
N ASN A 110 0.63 45.28 11.20
CA ASN A 110 0.45 43.84 11.11
C ASN A 110 0.38 43.38 9.63
N SER A 111 -0.43 44.06 8.80
CA SER A 111 -0.51 43.76 7.36
C SER A 111 0.83 43.96 6.64
N ILE A 112 1.62 44.97 7.02
CA ILE A 112 2.99 45.15 6.51
C ILE A 112 3.85 43.94 6.87
N GLY A 113 3.78 43.46 8.12
CA GLY A 113 4.48 42.27 8.58
C GLY A 113 4.06 41.02 7.80
N ASP A 114 2.76 40.81 7.59
CA ASP A 114 2.22 39.64 6.89
C ASP A 114 2.66 39.60 5.41
N VAL A 115 2.55 40.72 4.68
CA VAL A 115 2.96 40.78 3.27
C VAL A 115 4.49 40.70 3.14
N SER A 116 5.25 41.28 4.07
CA SER A 116 6.71 41.14 4.10
C SER A 116 7.14 39.69 4.30
N TRP A 117 6.48 38.99 5.22
CA TRP A 117 6.70 37.56 5.45
C TRP A 117 6.38 36.74 4.20
N LEU A 118 5.26 37.03 3.53
CA LEU A 118 4.84 36.32 2.31
C LEU A 118 5.86 36.46 1.18
N LEU A 119 6.39 37.66 0.97
CA LEU A 119 7.42 37.92 -0.03
C LEU A 119 8.71 37.17 0.28
N ARG A 120 9.14 37.17 1.54
CA ARG A 120 10.35 36.47 1.98
C ARG A 120 10.21 34.95 1.81
N VAL A 121 9.10 34.38 2.25
CA VAL A 121 8.91 32.92 2.20
C VAL A 121 8.78 32.41 0.76
N SER A 122 8.32 33.28 -0.15
CA SER A 122 8.20 32.99 -1.59
C SER A 122 9.48 33.30 -2.38
N ALA A 123 10.48 33.95 -1.77
CA ALA A 123 11.76 34.24 -2.42
C ALA A 123 12.59 32.96 -2.64
N SER A 124 13.46 32.99 -3.64
CA SER A 124 14.49 31.97 -3.86
C SER A 124 15.42 31.84 -2.65
N ALA A 125 15.96 30.64 -2.44
CA ALA A 125 16.88 30.39 -1.33
C ALA A 125 18.09 31.35 -1.28
N ASP A 126 18.54 31.84 -2.44
CA ASP A 126 19.69 32.76 -2.57
C ASP A 126 19.38 34.22 -2.19
N ASP A 127 18.09 34.62 -2.15
CA ASP A 127 17.65 36.01 -1.93
C ASP A 127 17.00 36.24 -0.54
N ARG A 128 17.09 35.24 0.36
CA ARG A 128 16.51 35.36 1.70
C ARG A 128 17.46 36.15 2.62
N ASP A 129 17.21 37.45 2.76
CA ASP A 129 17.84 38.27 3.79
C ASP A 129 17.40 37.79 5.20
N ASP A 130 18.38 37.36 6.01
CA ASP A 130 18.23 36.77 7.37
C ASP A 130 17.72 37.75 8.45
N GLU A 131 17.36 38.98 8.10
CA GLU A 131 17.25 40.10 9.04
C GLU A 131 15.90 40.19 9.81
N TYR A 132 14.93 39.28 9.60
CA TYR A 132 13.68 39.30 10.39
C TYR A 132 13.03 37.91 10.64
N LEU A 133 13.34 37.30 11.79
CA LEU A 133 12.86 35.98 12.25
C LEU A 133 11.48 36.00 12.96
N GLY A 134 10.57 36.88 12.55
CA GLY A 134 9.22 36.99 13.13
C GLY A 134 8.18 36.10 12.46
N LEU A 135 7.27 35.52 13.25
CA LEU A 135 6.01 34.93 12.75
C LEU A 135 5.16 36.04 12.08
N PRO A 136 4.45 35.74 10.98
CA PRO A 136 3.53 36.70 10.39
C PRO A 136 2.41 36.98 11.41
N PRO A 137 2.09 38.25 11.69
CA PRO A 137 1.03 38.64 12.63
C PRO A 137 -0.30 37.88 12.47
N ILE A 138 -0.70 37.51 11.25
CA ILE A 138 -1.91 36.73 10.96
C ILE A 138 -1.90 35.35 11.63
N ALA A 139 -0.72 34.75 11.80
CA ALA A 139 -0.54 33.44 12.41
C ALA A 139 -0.10 33.52 13.89
N ALA A 140 -0.11 34.72 14.50
CA ALA A 140 0.31 34.89 15.90
C ALA A 140 -0.52 34.04 16.88
N ASN A 141 -1.80 33.81 16.56
CA ASN A 141 -2.71 32.97 17.36
C ASN A 141 -2.65 31.48 16.97
N GLU A 142 -2.06 31.14 15.82
CA GLU A 142 -1.86 29.76 15.35
C GLU A 142 -0.43 29.56 14.82
N PRO A 143 0.60 29.52 15.69
CA PRO A 143 2.01 29.42 15.27
C PRO A 143 2.31 28.21 14.36
N ILE A 144 1.53 27.15 14.51
CA ILE A 144 1.67 25.90 13.75
C ILE A 144 1.27 26.09 12.29
N LEU A 145 0.28 26.95 12.00
CA LEU A 145 -0.08 27.29 10.62
C LEU A 145 1.09 27.98 9.92
N CYS A 146 1.78 28.91 10.59
CA CYS A 146 2.98 29.54 10.06
C CYS A 146 4.07 28.51 9.77
N LEU A 147 4.32 27.60 10.73
CA LEU A 147 5.34 26.56 10.56
C LEU A 147 5.01 25.69 9.33
N ILE A 148 3.77 25.25 9.18
CA ILE A 148 3.32 24.46 8.03
C ILE A 148 3.53 25.22 6.72
N TRP A 149 3.17 26.50 6.67
CA TRP A 149 3.38 27.30 5.47
C TRP A 149 4.85 27.45 5.11
N GLU A 150 5.70 27.69 6.11
CA GLU A 150 7.14 27.78 5.92
C GLU A 150 7.73 26.48 5.38
N GLN A 151 7.36 25.33 5.96
CA GLN A 151 7.82 24.04 5.47
C GLN A 151 7.35 23.77 4.03
N ILE A 152 6.09 24.07 3.70
CA ILE A 152 5.57 23.89 2.34
C ILE A 152 6.28 24.82 1.35
N ALA A 153 6.59 26.06 1.73
CA ALA A 153 7.35 26.97 0.90
C ALA A 153 8.79 26.48 0.66
N ILE A 154 9.46 25.96 1.70
CA ILE A 154 10.79 25.33 1.56
C ILE A 154 10.73 24.14 0.60
N LEU A 155 9.65 23.34 0.60
CA LEU A 155 9.48 22.25 -0.38
C LEU A 155 9.46 22.75 -1.84
N TYR A 156 9.01 23.97 -2.09
CA TYR A 156 9.02 24.58 -3.43
C TYR A 156 10.37 25.23 -3.79
N THR A 157 10.90 26.07 -2.91
CA THR A 157 12.00 27.02 -3.24
C THR A 157 13.34 26.68 -2.58
N GLY A 158 13.35 25.84 -1.55
CA GLY A 158 14.55 25.49 -0.78
C GLY A 158 15.57 24.70 -1.58
N SER A 159 16.77 24.56 -1.00
CA SER A 159 17.81 23.66 -1.51
C SER A 159 17.33 22.20 -1.46
N VAL A 160 18.05 21.28 -2.12
CA VAL A 160 17.67 19.86 -2.08
C VAL A 160 17.72 19.29 -0.65
N ASP A 161 18.61 19.82 0.18
CA ASP A 161 18.77 19.40 1.57
C ASP A 161 17.68 20.03 2.44
N ASP A 162 17.40 21.33 2.28
CA ASP A 162 16.32 22.02 3.01
C ASP A 162 14.94 21.38 2.73
N ARG A 163 14.70 20.94 1.49
CA ARG A 163 13.46 20.23 1.12
C ARG A 163 13.33 18.90 1.86
N SER A 164 14.45 18.21 2.09
CA SER A 164 14.47 16.94 2.81
C SER A 164 14.15 17.15 4.30
N ASP A 165 14.73 18.20 4.90
CA ASP A 165 14.45 18.62 6.27
C ASP A 165 13.01 19.10 6.45
N ALA A 166 12.49 19.87 5.48
CA ALA A 166 11.11 20.33 5.49
C ALA A 166 10.12 19.16 5.44
N ALA A 167 10.39 18.14 4.62
CA ALA A 167 9.58 16.94 4.60
C ALA A 167 9.64 16.18 5.94
N ALA A 168 10.80 16.10 6.60
CA ALA A 168 10.94 15.49 7.93
C ALA A 168 10.18 16.26 9.02
N SER A 169 10.17 17.58 8.95
CA SER A 169 9.38 18.45 9.83
C SER A 169 7.88 18.18 9.65
N LEU A 170 7.39 18.11 8.41
CA LEU A 170 6.00 17.77 8.11
C LEU A 170 5.61 16.36 8.57
N VAL A 171 6.52 15.38 8.45
CA VAL A 171 6.32 14.03 9.03
C VAL A 171 6.06 14.11 10.53
N SER A 172 6.87 14.90 11.25
CA SER A 172 6.73 15.05 12.71
C SER A 172 5.38 15.67 13.06
N LEU A 173 4.98 16.76 12.38
CA LEU A 173 3.70 17.41 12.59
C LEU A 173 2.50 16.49 12.30
N ALA A 174 2.53 15.75 11.18
CA ALA A 174 1.44 14.84 10.80
C ALA A 174 1.29 13.65 11.76
N ARG A 175 2.40 13.19 12.36
CA ARG A 175 2.41 12.12 13.36
C ARG A 175 1.83 12.59 14.68
N ASP A 176 2.18 13.79 15.12
CA ASP A 176 1.87 14.29 16.46
C ASP A 176 0.39 14.65 16.63
N ASN A 177 -0.26 15.18 15.57
CA ASN A 177 -1.67 15.57 15.65
C ASN A 177 -2.38 15.49 14.30
N ASP A 178 -3.54 14.82 14.27
CA ASP A 178 -4.39 14.66 13.09
C ASP A 178 -4.85 16.01 12.51
N ARG A 179 -5.09 17.01 13.38
CA ARG A 179 -5.43 18.37 12.96
C ARG A 179 -4.33 18.99 12.10
N TYR A 180 -3.06 18.74 12.43
CA TYR A 180 -1.94 19.29 11.65
C TYR A 180 -1.82 18.59 10.31
N GLY A 181 -2.07 17.28 10.26
CA GLY A 181 -2.17 16.54 9.00
C GLY A 181 -3.20 17.15 8.05
N LYS A 182 -4.42 17.42 8.54
CA LYS A 182 -5.45 18.10 7.75
C LYS A 182 -5.01 19.46 7.26
N LEU A 183 -4.42 20.26 8.15
CA LEU A 183 -3.95 21.59 7.79
C LEU A 183 -2.87 21.54 6.70
N ILE A 184 -1.94 20.58 6.75
CA ILE A 184 -0.93 20.37 5.69
C ILE A 184 -1.61 20.09 4.34
N ILE A 185 -2.69 19.30 4.31
CA ILE A 185 -3.45 19.02 3.09
C ILE A 185 -4.18 20.27 2.59
N GLU A 186 -4.91 20.96 3.48
CA GLU A 186 -5.69 22.17 3.16
C GLU A 186 -4.81 23.30 2.61
N GLU A 187 -3.60 23.45 3.17
CA GLU A 187 -2.60 24.41 2.70
C GLU A 187 -1.89 23.95 1.41
N GLY A 188 -2.14 22.75 0.90
CA GLY A 188 -1.62 22.31 -0.39
C GLY A 188 -0.22 21.67 -0.33
N GLY A 189 0.14 21.09 0.81
CA GLY A 189 1.43 20.40 0.99
C GLY A 189 1.59 19.11 0.15
N VAL A 190 0.49 18.49 -0.28
CA VAL A 190 0.51 17.21 -1.03
C VAL A 190 1.27 17.33 -2.36
N GLY A 191 1.04 18.41 -3.12
CA GLY A 191 1.68 18.62 -4.43
C GLY A 191 3.22 18.65 -4.36
N PRO A 192 3.81 19.51 -3.52
CA PRO A 192 5.25 19.57 -3.28
C PRO A 192 5.84 18.26 -2.77
N LEU A 193 5.15 17.59 -1.84
CA LEU A 193 5.57 16.28 -1.34
C LEU A 193 5.63 15.26 -2.49
N LEU A 194 4.62 15.22 -3.36
CA LEU A 194 4.61 14.35 -4.54
C LEU A 194 5.73 14.66 -5.54
N LYS A 195 6.09 15.94 -5.69
CA LYS A 195 7.24 16.35 -6.51
C LYS A 195 8.55 15.87 -5.87
N LEU A 196 8.70 16.05 -4.56
CA LEU A 196 9.90 15.63 -3.83
C LEU A 196 10.08 14.10 -3.85
N VAL A 197 8.99 13.32 -3.76
CA VAL A 197 9.03 11.86 -3.95
C VAL A 197 9.59 11.47 -5.33
N LYS A 198 9.36 12.25 -6.38
CA LYS A 198 9.83 11.95 -7.75
C LYS A 198 11.26 12.38 -8.03
N GLU A 199 11.68 13.53 -7.47
CA GLU A 199 12.87 14.26 -7.90
C GLU A 199 13.91 14.45 -6.77
N GLY A 200 13.55 14.16 -5.52
CA GLY A 200 14.41 14.36 -4.36
C GLY A 200 15.60 13.42 -4.29
N LYS A 201 16.54 13.73 -3.39
CA LYS A 201 17.54 12.76 -2.90
C LYS A 201 16.82 11.67 -2.09
N LEU A 202 17.54 10.57 -1.83
CA LEU A 202 17.00 9.41 -1.12
C LEU A 202 16.23 9.78 0.15
N GLU A 203 16.84 10.55 1.05
CA GLU A 203 16.22 10.98 2.31
C GLU A 203 14.96 11.82 2.11
N GLY A 204 15.02 12.82 1.23
CA GLY A 204 13.85 13.64 0.88
C GLY A 204 12.72 12.81 0.25
N GLN A 205 13.03 11.81 -0.58
CA GLN A 205 12.03 10.89 -1.14
C GLN A 205 11.37 10.05 -0.05
N GLU A 206 12.15 9.49 0.88
CA GLU A 206 11.64 8.70 2.00
C GLU A 206 10.75 9.54 2.92
N ASN A 207 11.21 10.73 3.32
CA ASN A 207 10.45 11.64 4.19
C ASN A 207 9.15 12.11 3.52
N ALA A 208 9.21 12.43 2.22
CA ALA A 208 8.02 12.87 1.50
C ALA A 208 6.98 11.75 1.32
N ALA A 209 7.43 10.52 1.00
CA ALA A 209 6.54 9.36 0.91
C ALA A 209 5.92 9.02 2.28
N ARG A 210 6.71 9.14 3.37
CA ARG A 210 6.24 8.95 4.73
C ARG A 210 5.22 10.00 5.14
N ALA A 211 5.44 11.26 4.81
CA ALA A 211 4.48 12.33 5.06
C ALA A 211 3.14 12.00 4.39
N ILE A 212 3.14 11.66 3.09
CA ILE A 212 1.91 11.31 2.36
C ILE A 212 1.15 10.15 3.03
N GLY A 213 1.86 9.10 3.48
CA GLY A 213 1.21 8.01 4.21
C GLY A 213 0.58 8.43 5.54
N LEU A 214 1.24 9.32 6.30
CA LEU A 214 0.73 9.84 7.58
C LEU A 214 -0.42 10.84 7.43
N LEU A 215 -0.54 11.50 6.27
CA LEU A 215 -1.61 12.45 5.99
C LEU A 215 -2.96 11.76 5.72
N GLY A 216 -2.96 10.50 5.29
CA GLY A 216 -4.17 9.77 4.89
C GLY A 216 -4.91 9.08 6.04
N LYS A 217 -5.31 9.84 7.06
CA LYS A 217 -5.98 9.30 8.25
C LYS A 217 -7.51 9.21 8.14
N ASP A 218 -8.09 9.87 7.13
CA ASP A 218 -9.54 9.87 6.91
C ASP A 218 -9.89 9.85 5.40
N PRO A 219 -11.12 9.44 5.04
CA PRO A 219 -11.54 9.33 3.64
C PRO A 219 -11.37 10.60 2.79
N GLU A 220 -11.66 11.78 3.35
CA GLU A 220 -11.58 13.07 2.62
C GLU A 220 -10.12 13.40 2.30
N SER A 221 -9.23 13.22 3.28
CA SER A 221 -7.79 13.37 3.11
C SER A 221 -7.24 12.44 2.02
N VAL A 222 -7.65 11.16 2.03
CA VAL A 222 -7.21 10.18 1.01
C VAL A 222 -7.75 10.54 -0.38
N GLU A 223 -9.01 10.95 -0.49
CA GLU A 223 -9.62 11.37 -1.76
C GLU A 223 -8.92 12.59 -2.36
N HIS A 224 -8.62 13.61 -1.54
CA HIS A 224 -7.86 14.77 -1.97
C HIS A 224 -6.48 14.38 -2.55
N MET A 225 -5.79 13.48 -1.84
CA MET A 225 -4.48 12.97 -2.26
C MET A 225 -4.53 12.15 -3.56
N ILE A 226 -5.58 11.38 -3.77
CA ILE A 226 -5.83 10.67 -5.03
C ILE A 226 -6.02 11.66 -6.17
N HIS A 227 -6.82 12.71 -5.98
CA HIS A 227 -7.01 13.78 -6.97
C HIS A 227 -5.70 14.53 -7.28
N ALA A 228 -4.82 14.68 -6.29
CA ALA A 228 -3.48 15.23 -6.48
C ALA A 228 -2.52 14.28 -7.25
N GLY A 229 -2.94 13.04 -7.53
CA GLY A 229 -2.24 12.09 -8.39
C GLY A 229 -1.37 11.07 -7.66
N VAL A 230 -1.55 10.86 -6.34
CA VAL A 230 -0.76 9.92 -5.52
C VAL A 230 -0.58 8.55 -6.20
N CYS A 231 -1.65 7.94 -6.74
CA CYS A 231 -1.60 6.61 -7.33
C CYS A 231 -0.59 6.52 -8.49
N SER A 232 -0.54 7.54 -9.36
CA SER A 232 0.38 7.60 -10.49
C SER A 232 1.85 7.72 -10.05
N VAL A 233 2.08 8.52 -9.00
CA VAL A 233 3.42 8.75 -8.45
C VAL A 233 3.93 7.48 -7.77
N PHE A 234 3.09 6.89 -6.92
CA PHE A 234 3.43 5.66 -6.20
C PHE A 234 3.71 4.50 -7.15
N ALA A 235 2.92 4.34 -8.22
CA ALA A 235 3.20 3.34 -9.25
C ALA A 235 4.57 3.55 -9.93
N LYS A 236 4.95 4.80 -10.24
CA LYS A 236 6.27 5.11 -10.81
C LYS A 236 7.40 4.74 -9.85
N ILE A 237 7.29 5.12 -8.58
CA ILE A 237 8.33 4.84 -7.58
C ILE A 237 8.44 3.34 -7.30
N LEU A 238 7.32 2.63 -7.12
CA LEU A 238 7.32 1.17 -6.95
C LEU A 238 7.97 0.43 -8.12
N LYS A 239 7.97 1.01 -9.31
CA LYS A 239 8.60 0.43 -10.50
C LYS A 239 10.10 0.74 -10.60
N GLU A 240 10.51 1.98 -10.35
CA GLU A 240 11.83 2.50 -10.74
C GLU A 240 12.64 3.14 -9.60
N GLY A 241 12.03 3.41 -8.44
CA GLY A 241 12.69 4.06 -7.30
C GLY A 241 13.69 3.18 -6.54
N PRO A 242 14.50 3.77 -5.64
CA PRO A 242 15.36 3.03 -4.72
C PRO A 242 14.54 2.09 -3.81
N MET A 243 15.10 0.94 -3.42
CA MET A 243 14.34 -0.08 -2.68
C MET A 243 13.82 0.44 -1.32
N LYS A 244 14.58 1.31 -0.65
CA LYS A 244 14.13 1.98 0.58
C LYS A 244 12.89 2.84 0.37
N VAL A 245 12.89 3.68 -0.67
CA VAL A 245 11.73 4.53 -1.02
C VAL A 245 10.55 3.68 -1.47
N GLN A 246 10.79 2.61 -2.23
CA GLN A 246 9.75 1.65 -2.62
C GLN A 246 9.07 1.05 -1.38
N ALA A 247 9.83 0.76 -0.31
CA ALA A 247 9.29 0.21 0.91
C ALA A 247 8.41 1.22 1.64
N VAL A 248 8.85 2.48 1.74
CA VAL A 248 8.03 3.56 2.33
C VAL A 248 6.78 3.84 1.50
N VAL A 249 6.86 3.76 0.17
CA VAL A 249 5.66 3.90 -0.70
C VAL A 249 4.71 2.72 -0.51
N ALA A 250 5.21 1.48 -0.40
CA ALA A 250 4.36 0.33 -0.10
C ALA A 250 3.68 0.49 1.27
N TRP A 251 4.40 0.97 2.28
CA TRP A 251 3.81 1.35 3.57
C TRP A 251 2.72 2.41 3.40
N ALA A 252 2.98 3.49 2.68
CA ALA A 252 1.99 4.55 2.45
C ALA A 252 0.74 4.02 1.73
N VAL A 253 0.89 3.18 0.70
CA VAL A 253 -0.25 2.51 0.04
C VAL A 253 -1.09 1.72 1.05
N SER A 254 -0.44 1.01 1.97
CA SER A 254 -1.15 0.24 3.00
C SER A 254 -1.92 1.13 3.99
N GLU A 255 -1.36 2.27 4.40
CA GLU A 255 -2.04 3.26 5.25
C GLU A 255 -3.29 3.83 4.56
N LEU A 256 -3.15 4.25 3.30
CA LEU A 256 -4.26 4.83 2.53
C LEU A 256 -5.40 3.80 2.33
N ALA A 257 -5.05 2.56 1.99
CA ALA A 257 -6.03 1.48 1.83
C ALA A 257 -6.69 1.07 3.15
N ALA A 258 -5.99 1.18 4.29
CA ALA A 258 -6.55 0.87 5.60
C ALA A 258 -7.63 1.88 6.03
N HIS A 259 -7.40 3.18 5.81
CA HIS A 259 -8.32 4.24 6.21
C HIS A 259 -9.43 4.50 5.19
N TYR A 260 -9.18 4.21 3.91
CA TYR A 260 -10.16 4.41 2.84
C TYR A 260 -10.23 3.23 1.85
N PRO A 261 -10.93 2.13 2.18
CA PRO A 261 -10.99 0.94 1.32
C PRO A 261 -11.46 1.19 -0.12
N LYS A 262 -12.23 2.25 -0.39
CA LYS A 262 -12.64 2.61 -1.77
C LYS A 262 -11.46 2.97 -2.67
N CYS A 263 -10.30 3.36 -2.13
CA CYS A 263 -9.12 3.64 -2.96
C CYS A 263 -8.42 2.39 -3.50
N GLN A 264 -8.77 1.20 -3.03
CA GLN A 264 -8.19 -0.07 -3.46
C GLN A 264 -8.27 -0.24 -4.99
N ASP A 265 -9.44 0.00 -5.57
CA ASP A 265 -9.67 -0.15 -7.01
C ASP A 265 -8.85 0.84 -7.84
N LEU A 266 -8.66 2.06 -7.34
CA LEU A 266 -7.83 3.07 -7.98
C LEU A 266 -6.36 2.65 -7.99
N PHE A 267 -5.86 2.10 -6.89
CA PHE A 267 -4.51 1.53 -6.87
C PHE A 267 -4.38 0.31 -7.79
N ALA A 268 -5.41 -0.52 -7.90
CA ALA A 268 -5.44 -1.65 -8.83
C ALA A 268 -5.36 -1.17 -10.30
N GLN A 269 -6.13 -0.14 -10.68
CA GLN A 269 -6.10 0.47 -12.02
C GLN A 269 -4.70 1.01 -12.39
N HIS A 270 -3.94 1.48 -11.40
CA HIS A 270 -2.56 1.95 -11.58
C HIS A 270 -1.49 0.84 -11.52
N ASN A 271 -1.87 -0.44 -11.63
CA ASN A 271 -0.97 -1.61 -11.60
C ASN A 271 -0.18 -1.79 -10.30
N ILE A 272 -0.61 -1.17 -9.19
CA ILE A 272 0.13 -1.25 -7.93
C ILE A 272 0.19 -2.69 -7.40
N ILE A 273 -0.91 -3.46 -7.52
CA ILE A 273 -0.94 -4.88 -7.10
C ILE A 273 0.18 -5.68 -7.76
N ARG A 274 0.34 -5.55 -9.08
CA ARG A 274 1.38 -6.26 -9.84
C ARG A 274 2.79 -5.85 -9.40
N LEU A 275 3.01 -4.57 -9.12
CA LEU A 275 4.30 -4.05 -8.66
C LEU A 275 4.64 -4.57 -7.25
N LEU A 276 3.68 -4.55 -6.32
CA LEU A 276 3.86 -5.10 -4.97
C LEU A 276 4.15 -6.61 -4.99
N VAL A 277 3.42 -7.37 -5.82
CA VAL A 277 3.71 -8.80 -6.02
C VAL A 277 5.11 -9.02 -6.59
N SER A 278 5.59 -8.14 -7.48
CA SER A 278 6.95 -8.26 -8.03
C SER A 278 8.04 -8.09 -6.96
N HIS A 279 7.80 -7.23 -5.97
CA HIS A 279 8.69 -7.03 -4.82
C HIS A 279 8.68 -8.23 -3.87
N LEU A 280 7.51 -8.85 -3.67
CA LEU A 280 7.42 -10.12 -2.94
C LEU A 280 8.12 -11.26 -3.67
N ALA A 281 7.98 -11.36 -4.99
CA ALA A 281 8.51 -12.47 -5.79
C ALA A 281 10.03 -12.44 -5.95
N PHE A 282 10.65 -11.26 -5.82
CA PHE A 282 12.09 -11.09 -5.96
C PHE A 282 12.86 -11.90 -4.89
N GLU A 283 13.72 -12.81 -5.36
CA GLU A 283 14.52 -13.76 -4.55
C GLU A 283 13.73 -14.74 -3.66
N THR A 284 12.39 -14.72 -3.64
CA THR A 284 11.58 -15.63 -2.80
C THR A 284 11.27 -16.94 -3.50
N VAL A 285 11.01 -16.90 -4.81
CA VAL A 285 10.75 -18.08 -5.62
C VAL A 285 11.88 -18.22 -6.64
N GLN A 286 12.92 -18.99 -6.28
CA GLN A 286 13.94 -19.40 -7.25
C GLN A 286 13.30 -20.28 -8.34
N GLU A 287 13.70 -20.11 -9.60
CA GLU A 287 13.22 -20.92 -10.74
C GLU A 287 13.52 -22.43 -10.59
N HIS A 288 14.34 -22.81 -9.61
CA HIS A 288 14.67 -24.19 -9.25
C HIS A 288 14.14 -24.63 -7.87
N SER A 289 13.21 -23.91 -7.26
CA SER A 289 12.60 -24.35 -6.00
C SER A 289 11.71 -25.60 -6.22
N LYS A 290 11.56 -26.43 -5.18
CA LYS A 290 10.63 -27.58 -5.12
C LYS A 290 9.19 -27.25 -5.57
N TYR A 291 8.83 -25.97 -5.61
CA TYR A 291 7.50 -25.46 -5.95
C TYR A 291 7.45 -24.73 -7.31
N ALA A 292 8.50 -24.82 -8.14
CA ALA A 292 8.53 -24.22 -9.46
C ALA A 292 7.45 -24.85 -10.37
N VAL A 293 6.45 -24.04 -10.71
CA VAL A 293 5.52 -24.34 -11.79
C VAL A 293 6.31 -24.22 -13.09
N VAL A 294 6.52 -25.34 -13.79
CA VAL A 294 7.00 -25.33 -15.19
C VAL A 294 6.00 -24.48 -15.98
N SER A 295 6.39 -23.25 -16.33
CA SER A 295 5.60 -22.45 -17.26
C SER A 295 5.59 -23.20 -18.58
N LYS A 296 4.43 -23.68 -19.00
CA LYS A 296 4.24 -24.35 -20.28
C LYS A 296 4.17 -23.29 -21.38
N ALA A 297 5.23 -22.49 -21.51
CA ALA A 297 5.35 -21.42 -22.50
C ALA A 297 6.81 -20.98 -22.72
N THR A 298 7.70 -21.91 -23.02
CA THR A 298 8.93 -21.61 -23.78
C THR A 298 9.21 -22.73 -24.77
N SER A 299 8.78 -22.47 -26.00
CA SER A 299 9.31 -22.95 -27.29
C SER A 299 10.15 -24.24 -27.31
N MET A 300 9.61 -25.26 -27.99
CA MET A 300 10.30 -26.50 -28.38
C MET A 300 11.54 -26.30 -29.28
N HIS A 301 11.96 -25.07 -29.58
CA HIS A 301 13.19 -24.81 -30.34
C HIS A 301 14.46 -24.75 -29.48
N ALA A 302 14.38 -24.50 -28.17
CA ALA A 302 15.57 -24.39 -27.32
C ALA A 302 16.17 -25.77 -26.94
N ALA A 303 15.36 -26.83 -26.91
CA ALA A 303 15.82 -28.18 -26.56
C ALA A 303 16.63 -28.86 -27.68
N VAL A 304 16.44 -28.44 -28.94
CA VAL A 304 17.16 -29.02 -30.10
C VAL A 304 18.56 -28.42 -30.26
N VAL A 305 18.77 -27.18 -29.80
CA VAL A 305 20.07 -26.48 -29.93
C VAL A 305 21.08 -26.90 -28.84
N LEU A 306 20.61 -27.46 -27.72
CA LEU A 306 21.46 -27.99 -26.65
C LEU A 306 21.89 -29.46 -26.86
N ALA A 307 21.37 -30.15 -27.88
CA ALA A 307 21.70 -31.54 -28.18
C ALA A 307 22.80 -31.72 -29.25
N SER A 308 23.46 -30.65 -29.71
CA SER A 308 24.49 -30.73 -30.77
C SER A 308 25.90 -30.30 -30.35
N SER A 309 26.15 -30.11 -29.06
CA SER A 309 27.47 -29.72 -28.55
C SER A 309 27.86 -30.53 -27.33
N ASN A 310 27.99 -31.85 -27.48
CA ASN A 310 28.91 -32.62 -26.65
C ASN A 310 29.16 -34.01 -27.26
N ASN A 311 30.22 -34.11 -28.06
CA ASN A 311 30.86 -35.38 -28.37
C ASN A 311 32.37 -35.16 -28.30
N ASN A 312 32.98 -35.60 -27.21
CA ASN A 312 34.33 -36.15 -27.28
C ASN A 312 34.55 -37.21 -26.18
N SER A 313 34.50 -38.46 -26.64
CA SER A 313 35.24 -39.66 -26.24
C SER A 313 35.92 -39.72 -24.85
N ASN A 314 35.58 -40.76 -24.08
CA ASN A 314 36.52 -41.87 -23.85
C ASN A 314 35.82 -43.14 -23.35
N ALA A 315 36.34 -44.27 -23.84
CA ALA A 315 35.82 -45.63 -23.76
C ALA A 315 36.06 -46.32 -22.41
N ALA A 316 35.18 -47.26 -22.03
CA ALA A 316 35.39 -48.71 -22.14
C ALA A 316 34.63 -49.50 -21.05
N ASN A 317 33.86 -50.49 -21.53
CA ASN A 317 33.53 -51.82 -20.99
C ASN A 317 32.98 -52.03 -19.57
N GLU A 318 31.75 -52.57 -19.50
CA GLU A 318 31.37 -53.93 -19.00
C GLU A 318 29.83 -53.96 -18.88
N SER A 319 29.07 -54.53 -19.82
CA SER A 319 28.69 -55.94 -19.98
C SER A 319 27.88 -56.54 -18.81
N VAL A 320 26.60 -56.87 -19.08
CA VAL A 320 25.96 -58.22 -18.98
C VAL A 320 24.49 -58.20 -18.49
N MET A 321 23.62 -58.60 -19.45
CA MET A 321 22.40 -59.42 -19.40
C MET A 321 21.28 -59.25 -18.35
N LYS A 322 20.05 -59.11 -18.87
CA LYS A 322 19.05 -60.19 -19.11
C LYS A 322 17.87 -59.59 -19.89
N GLY A 323 17.46 -60.13 -21.05
CA GLY A 323 16.65 -61.36 -21.20
C GLY A 323 15.19 -60.98 -20.94
N SER A 324 14.25 -61.01 -21.90
CA SER A 324 13.85 -62.20 -22.65
C SER A 324 12.82 -61.87 -23.76
N ASN A 325 13.00 -62.53 -24.92
CA ASN A 325 12.03 -63.25 -25.77
C ASN A 325 10.78 -62.53 -26.30
N ASP A 326 10.25 -62.80 -27.49
CA ASP A 326 10.64 -63.34 -28.80
C ASP A 326 9.31 -63.48 -29.59
N LEU A 327 9.42 -63.65 -30.91
CA LEU A 327 8.40 -64.10 -31.89
C LEU A 327 7.54 -62.99 -32.52
N ASP A 328 7.95 -62.38 -33.63
CA ASP A 328 8.06 -62.87 -35.03
C ASP A 328 6.73 -63.06 -35.76
N GLU A 329 6.49 -62.18 -36.75
CA GLU A 329 6.00 -62.62 -38.06
C GLU A 329 6.61 -61.73 -39.16
N ASP A 330 7.49 -62.35 -39.94
CA ASP A 330 8.14 -61.87 -41.15
C ASP A 330 7.31 -62.31 -42.37
N LYS A 331 7.12 -61.43 -43.38
CA LYS A 331 7.48 -61.71 -44.78
C LYS A 331 7.17 -60.60 -45.79
N SER A 332 8.27 -60.15 -46.39
CA SER A 332 8.54 -60.10 -47.85
C SER A 332 8.07 -58.94 -48.74
N GLN A 333 9.10 -58.24 -49.25
CA GLN A 333 9.43 -57.98 -50.67
C GLN A 333 8.85 -56.76 -51.42
N ILE A 334 9.79 -55.89 -51.80
CA ILE A 334 9.76 -54.71 -52.68
C ILE A 334 9.80 -55.19 -54.17
N PRO A 335 9.41 -54.38 -55.19
CA PRO A 335 10.36 -53.41 -55.76
C PRO A 335 9.73 -52.08 -56.26
N HIS A 336 10.50 -51.00 -56.11
CA HIS A 336 10.37 -49.75 -56.88
C HIS A 336 10.70 -49.96 -58.37
N PRO A 337 10.37 -48.99 -59.24
CA PRO A 337 11.45 -48.39 -60.02
C PRO A 337 11.46 -46.85 -60.05
N LEU A 338 12.69 -46.34 -60.04
CA LEU A 338 13.16 -44.96 -60.06
C LEU A 338 13.26 -44.36 -61.48
N GLY A 339 13.40 -43.02 -61.53
CA GLY A 339 14.50 -42.37 -62.26
C GLY A 339 14.39 -40.83 -62.21
N THR A 340 15.42 -40.02 -61.91
CA THR A 340 16.86 -40.24 -61.63
C THR A 340 17.50 -38.89 -61.23
N LYS A 341 18.44 -38.93 -60.26
CA LYS A 341 19.76 -38.22 -60.15
C LYS A 341 19.77 -36.67 -60.06
N GLN A 342 20.66 -35.95 -59.36
CA GLN A 342 21.88 -36.15 -58.54
C GLN A 342 22.16 -34.76 -57.86
N ARG A 343 22.46 -34.67 -56.56
CA ARG A 343 23.78 -34.68 -55.87
C ARG A 343 24.53 -33.31 -55.78
N ASN A 344 24.67 -32.86 -54.52
CA ASN A 344 25.76 -32.18 -53.80
C ASN A 344 26.35 -30.79 -54.23
N GLN A 345 26.26 -29.87 -53.25
CA GLN A 345 27.34 -29.06 -52.61
C GLN A 345 28.38 -28.31 -53.46
N MET A 346 28.40 -26.96 -53.37
CA MET A 346 29.45 -26.16 -52.69
C MET A 346 29.28 -24.63 -52.85
N HIS A 347 29.40 -23.92 -51.71
CA HIS A 347 30.01 -22.61 -51.42
C HIS A 347 29.81 -21.32 -52.28
N ASN A 348 29.40 -20.26 -51.56
CA ASN A 348 29.75 -18.82 -51.63
C ASN A 348 30.22 -18.22 -52.95
N VAL A 349 29.60 -17.11 -53.43
CA VAL A 349 30.25 -15.78 -53.65
C VAL A 349 29.19 -14.67 -53.88
N VAL A 350 29.40 -13.55 -53.16
CA VAL A 350 29.14 -12.10 -53.38
C VAL A 350 28.67 -11.60 -54.77
N THR A 351 27.85 -10.55 -54.76
CA THR A 351 27.90 -9.46 -55.77
C THR A 351 27.88 -8.07 -55.11
N ASN A 352 28.99 -7.34 -55.28
CA ASN A 352 29.14 -5.91 -55.02
C ASN A 352 28.98 -5.13 -56.33
N THR A 353 28.48 -3.89 -56.26
CA THR A 353 28.60 -2.90 -57.33
C THR A 353 29.61 -1.82 -56.94
N MET A 354 30.53 -1.50 -57.85
CA MET A 354 31.67 -0.60 -57.67
C MET A 354 31.34 0.88 -57.98
N ALA A 355 32.04 1.80 -57.32
CA ALA A 355 32.48 3.07 -57.90
C ALA A 355 33.91 3.40 -57.39
N MET A 356 34.76 3.81 -58.32
CA MET A 356 36.23 3.99 -58.19
C MET A 356 36.64 5.44 -57.85
N ASN A 357 37.73 5.61 -57.10
CA ASN A 357 38.92 6.46 -57.39
C ASN A 357 39.82 6.48 -56.12
N ALA A 358 41.00 5.84 -56.11
CA ALA A 358 42.33 6.32 -56.56
C ALA A 358 42.80 7.61 -55.83
N GLY A 359 43.96 7.71 -55.15
CA GLY A 359 45.10 6.83 -54.87
C GLY A 359 46.27 7.65 -54.24
N ARG A 360 47.27 6.96 -53.62
CA ARG A 360 48.68 7.36 -53.30
C ARG A 360 48.93 8.59 -52.39
N ASN A 361 50.00 8.77 -51.60
CA ASN A 361 51.04 8.01 -50.87
C ASN A 361 51.83 9.08 -50.02
N PRO A 362 52.83 8.74 -49.18
CA PRO A 362 53.12 9.41 -47.89
C PRO A 362 54.33 10.37 -47.91
N VAL A 363 54.57 11.15 -46.83
CA VAL A 363 55.91 11.55 -46.32
C VAL A 363 55.83 12.20 -44.91
N LYS A 364 56.92 11.99 -44.17
CA LYS A 364 57.27 12.22 -42.76
C LYS A 364 57.26 13.69 -42.28
N SER A 365 57.04 13.91 -40.97
CA SER A 365 57.91 14.74 -40.10
C SER A 365 57.46 14.74 -38.62
N ASN A 366 58.24 14.05 -37.79
CA ASN A 366 58.77 14.42 -36.46
C ASN A 366 57.98 15.32 -35.48
N GLY A 367 57.84 14.82 -34.23
CA GLY A 367 57.79 15.67 -33.03
C GLY A 367 56.94 15.16 -31.86
N ASN A 368 57.54 14.37 -30.96
CA ASN A 368 57.03 13.96 -29.65
C ASN A 368 56.45 15.12 -28.81
N ASN A 369 55.28 14.95 -28.19
CA ASN A 369 55.10 14.53 -26.77
C ASN A 369 53.73 14.99 -26.19
N GLY A 370 53.13 14.13 -25.37
CA GLY A 370 52.24 14.54 -24.26
C GLY A 370 50.74 14.35 -24.52
N GLY A 371 50.18 13.30 -23.92
CA GLY A 371 48.80 12.86 -24.13
C GLY A 371 47.71 13.78 -23.58
N LYS A 372 46.59 13.84 -24.31
CA LYS A 372 45.27 14.29 -23.84
C LYS A 372 44.21 13.63 -24.73
N VAL A 373 43.40 12.76 -24.12
CA VAL A 373 42.23 12.13 -24.75
C VAL A 373 41.00 12.97 -24.39
N ASN A 374 40.41 13.64 -25.39
CA ASN A 374 39.00 14.07 -25.44
C ASN A 374 38.41 13.27 -26.63
N SER A 375 37.50 12.32 -26.45
CA SER A 375 36.06 12.45 -26.14
C SER A 375 35.29 13.30 -27.17
N VAL A 376 34.69 12.64 -28.18
CA VAL A 376 33.35 12.95 -28.73
C VAL A 376 32.71 11.68 -29.33
N ASN A 377 31.53 11.36 -28.81
CA ASN A 377 30.36 10.65 -29.36
C ASN A 377 30.49 9.48 -30.36
N THR A 378 29.99 8.33 -29.89
CA THR A 378 29.02 7.52 -30.64
C THR A 378 27.97 6.96 -29.67
N GLN A 379 26.69 7.27 -29.90
CA GLN A 379 25.55 6.65 -29.23
C GLN A 379 25.52 5.13 -29.45
N PRO A 380 25.07 4.35 -28.46
CA PRO A 380 24.47 3.05 -28.73
C PRO A 380 22.97 3.05 -28.38
N SER A 381 22.21 2.63 -29.38
CA SER A 381 20.87 2.05 -29.39
C SER A 381 20.24 1.64 -28.05
N LEU A 382 18.99 2.06 -27.94
CA LEU A 382 18.00 1.85 -26.89
C LEU A 382 17.57 0.38 -26.70
N PHE A 383 18.40 -0.51 -26.16
CA PHE A 383 17.96 -1.82 -25.63
C PHE A 383 18.95 -2.35 -24.56
N SER A 384 18.69 -2.08 -23.25
CA SER A 384 19.09 -2.92 -22.09
C SER A 384 18.92 -2.20 -20.72
N LEU A 385 17.74 -1.63 -20.42
CA LEU A 385 17.49 -1.02 -19.09
C LEU A 385 16.93 -2.01 -18.04
N SER A 386 16.43 -3.18 -18.43
CA SER A 386 15.84 -4.15 -17.48
C SER A 386 16.88 -4.95 -16.67
N GLY A 387 18.10 -5.11 -17.18
CA GLY A 387 19.15 -5.89 -16.50
C GLY A 387 19.87 -5.14 -15.38
N ALA A 388 19.90 -3.80 -15.45
CA ALA A 388 20.59 -2.96 -14.48
C ALA A 388 19.83 -2.89 -13.13
N ASN A 389 18.50 -2.77 -13.17
CA ASN A 389 17.69 -2.70 -11.95
C ASN A 389 17.72 -4.00 -11.13
N ASN A 390 17.78 -5.17 -11.77
CA ASN A 390 17.85 -6.43 -11.05
C ASN A 390 19.19 -6.61 -10.32
N ARG A 391 20.31 -6.25 -10.96
CA ARG A 391 21.64 -6.30 -10.33
C ARG A 391 21.76 -5.33 -9.15
N ALA A 392 21.18 -4.14 -9.26
CA ALA A 392 21.15 -3.19 -8.15
C ALA A 392 20.37 -3.76 -6.95
N ARG A 393 19.19 -4.36 -7.20
CA ARG A 393 18.39 -5.03 -6.16
C ARG A 393 19.09 -6.23 -5.53
N GLU A 394 19.89 -6.98 -6.29
CA GLU A 394 20.67 -8.11 -5.76
C GLU A 394 21.75 -7.65 -4.76
N MET A 395 22.34 -6.47 -4.96
CA MET A 395 23.38 -5.89 -4.12
C MET A 395 22.85 -5.14 -2.87
N GLU A 396 21.53 -4.97 -2.73
CA GLU A 396 20.91 -4.34 -1.55
C GLU A 396 21.13 -5.16 -0.28
N ASP A 397 21.19 -4.47 0.86
CA ASP A 397 21.37 -5.13 2.15
C ASP A 397 20.15 -6.02 2.52
N PRO A 398 20.36 -7.13 3.24
CA PRO A 398 19.27 -8.04 3.59
C PRO A 398 18.13 -7.40 4.40
N ALA A 399 18.41 -6.35 5.20
CA ALA A 399 17.40 -5.69 6.01
C ALA A 399 16.47 -4.84 5.13
N THR A 400 17.01 -4.07 4.18
CA THR A 400 16.22 -3.33 3.19
C THR A 400 15.36 -4.28 2.35
N LYS A 401 15.91 -5.43 1.93
CA LYS A 401 15.16 -6.49 1.22
C LYS A 401 14.03 -7.08 2.05
N ALA A 402 14.25 -7.32 3.34
CA ALA A 402 13.21 -7.79 4.24
C ALA A 402 12.13 -6.73 4.45
N TYR A 403 12.53 -5.46 4.61
CA TYR A 403 11.63 -4.35 4.84
C TYR A 403 10.68 -4.08 3.66
N ILE A 404 11.18 -4.06 2.41
CA ILE A 404 10.30 -3.95 1.23
C ILE A 404 9.31 -5.13 1.16
N LYS A 405 9.72 -6.35 1.52
CA LYS A 405 8.83 -7.52 1.52
C LYS A 405 7.76 -7.40 2.60
N ALA A 406 8.12 -6.94 3.80
CA ALA A 406 7.17 -6.67 4.87
C ALA A 406 6.12 -5.65 4.43
N MET A 407 6.56 -4.52 3.88
CA MET A 407 5.66 -3.43 3.46
C MET A 407 4.83 -3.81 2.23
N ALA A 408 5.38 -4.58 1.29
CA ALA A 408 4.61 -5.09 0.16
C ALA A 408 3.53 -6.09 0.60
N ALA A 409 3.85 -6.98 1.55
CA ALA A 409 2.86 -7.90 2.12
C ALA A 409 1.77 -7.13 2.88
N ARG A 410 2.14 -6.11 3.66
CA ARG A 410 1.18 -5.24 4.37
C ARG A 410 0.26 -4.48 3.41
N ALA A 411 0.82 -3.94 2.33
CA ALA A 411 0.02 -3.28 1.30
C ALA A 411 -0.96 -4.22 0.62
N LEU A 412 -0.51 -5.42 0.24
CA LEU A 412 -1.39 -6.42 -0.36
C LEU A 412 -2.46 -6.93 0.60
N TRP A 413 -2.15 -7.02 1.90
CA TRP A 413 -3.13 -7.32 2.94
C TRP A 413 -4.27 -6.29 2.93
N HIS A 414 -3.97 -4.99 3.10
CA HIS A 414 -5.01 -3.97 3.14
C HIS A 414 -5.72 -3.77 1.80
N LEU A 415 -5.05 -4.02 0.67
CA LEU A 415 -5.66 -3.95 -0.66
C LEU A 415 -6.59 -5.13 -0.95
N ALA A 416 -6.31 -6.31 -0.40
CA ALA A 416 -7.13 -7.51 -0.58
C ALA A 416 -8.40 -7.52 0.29
N LYS A 417 -8.37 -6.84 1.44
CA LYS A 417 -9.45 -6.86 2.42
C LYS A 417 -10.80 -6.48 1.81
N GLY A 418 -11.72 -7.44 1.76
CA GLY A 418 -13.08 -7.27 1.22
C GLY A 418 -13.16 -7.06 -0.30
N ASN A 419 -12.08 -7.27 -1.06
CA ASN A 419 -12.04 -6.92 -2.49
C ASN A 419 -11.74 -8.14 -3.39
N SER A 420 -12.79 -8.79 -3.88
CA SER A 420 -12.70 -9.97 -4.77
C SER A 420 -11.87 -9.74 -6.04
N PRO A 421 -12.07 -8.66 -6.83
CA PRO A 421 -11.23 -8.37 -8.00
C PRO A 421 -9.73 -8.32 -7.70
N ILE A 422 -9.34 -7.67 -6.60
CA ILE A 422 -7.93 -7.60 -6.19
C ILE A 422 -7.42 -8.95 -5.72
N CYS A 423 -8.18 -9.68 -4.88
CA CYS A 423 -7.82 -11.04 -4.49
C CYS A 423 -7.61 -11.96 -5.69
N ARG A 424 -8.45 -11.85 -6.73
CA ARG A 424 -8.29 -12.58 -8.00
C ARG A 424 -6.97 -12.22 -8.68
N SER A 425 -6.67 -10.92 -8.83
CA SER A 425 -5.38 -10.47 -9.40
C SER A 425 -4.16 -10.96 -8.60
N ILE A 426 -4.25 -10.98 -7.27
CA ILE A 426 -3.18 -11.49 -6.40
C ILE A 426 -3.02 -13.00 -6.58
N THR A 427 -4.10 -13.76 -6.57
CA THR A 427 -4.08 -15.23 -6.61
C THR A 427 -3.75 -15.82 -7.98
N GLU A 428 -4.05 -15.11 -9.07
CA GLU A 428 -3.63 -15.47 -10.44
C GLU A 428 -2.12 -15.25 -10.69
N SER A 429 -1.45 -14.57 -9.77
CA SER A 429 -0.01 -14.33 -9.80
C SER A 429 0.78 -15.35 -8.98
N ARG A 430 2.09 -15.13 -8.82
CA ARG A 430 2.94 -15.96 -7.93
C ARG A 430 2.79 -15.61 -6.44
N ALA A 431 1.92 -14.68 -6.06
CA ALA A 431 1.84 -14.14 -4.71
C ALA A 431 1.56 -15.21 -3.64
N LEU A 432 0.65 -16.17 -3.89
CA LEU A 432 0.36 -17.24 -2.91
C LEU A 432 1.59 -18.08 -2.57
N LEU A 433 2.41 -18.43 -3.57
CA LEU A 433 3.68 -19.13 -3.34
C LEU A 433 4.66 -18.24 -2.58
N CYS A 434 4.71 -16.95 -2.89
CA CYS A 434 5.57 -16.01 -2.17
C CYS A 434 5.17 -15.92 -0.69
N PHE A 435 3.88 -15.76 -0.39
CA PHE A 435 3.38 -15.73 0.98
C PHE A 435 3.69 -17.03 1.73
N ALA A 436 3.53 -18.20 1.10
CA ALA A 436 3.90 -19.47 1.72
C ALA A 436 5.39 -19.54 2.09
N VAL A 437 6.28 -19.17 1.16
CA VAL A 437 7.73 -19.15 1.42
C VAL A 437 8.10 -18.12 2.48
N LEU A 438 7.49 -16.93 2.45
CA LEU A 438 7.75 -15.86 3.41
C LEU A 438 7.21 -16.20 4.80
N LEU A 439 6.10 -16.91 4.90
CA LEU A 439 5.59 -17.44 6.17
C LEU A 439 6.52 -18.51 6.78
N GLU A 440 7.29 -19.22 5.95
CA GLU A 440 8.30 -20.19 6.39
C GLU A 440 9.61 -19.53 6.82
N LYS A 441 10.15 -18.64 6.00
CA LYS A 441 11.55 -18.18 6.09
C LYS A 441 11.72 -16.68 6.29
N GLY A 442 10.64 -15.92 6.27
CA GLY A 442 10.67 -14.47 6.44
C GLY A 442 11.06 -14.06 7.87
N ALA A 443 11.48 -12.81 8.02
CA ALA A 443 11.58 -12.17 9.33
C ALA A 443 10.18 -12.04 9.97
N GLU A 444 10.12 -11.80 11.28
CA GLU A 444 8.88 -11.78 12.08
C GLU A 444 7.79 -10.89 11.47
N GLU A 445 8.10 -9.63 11.15
CA GLU A 445 7.14 -8.69 10.54
C GLU A 445 6.67 -9.18 9.15
N VAL A 446 7.57 -9.77 8.36
CA VAL A 446 7.25 -10.31 7.03
C VAL A 446 6.31 -11.51 7.14
N GLN A 447 6.55 -12.38 8.12
CA GLN A 447 5.70 -13.53 8.40
C GLN A 447 4.30 -13.07 8.84
N TYR A 448 4.23 -12.11 9.76
CA TYR A 448 2.97 -11.54 10.24
C TYR A 448 2.15 -10.92 9.11
N ASN A 449 2.74 -10.01 8.34
CA ASN A 449 2.05 -9.37 7.22
C ASN A 449 1.64 -10.38 6.13
N SER A 450 2.43 -11.43 5.90
CA SER A 450 2.07 -12.51 4.96
C SER A 450 0.90 -13.36 5.48
N ALA A 451 0.86 -13.66 6.77
CA ALA A 451 -0.24 -14.39 7.40
C ALA A 451 -1.54 -13.58 7.35
N MET A 452 -1.46 -12.27 7.62
CA MET A 452 -2.63 -11.38 7.54
C MET A 452 -3.13 -11.21 6.11
N ALA A 453 -2.23 -11.11 5.12
CA ALA A 453 -2.62 -11.09 3.71
C ALA A 453 -3.35 -12.37 3.30
N LEU A 454 -2.83 -13.55 3.69
CA LEU A 454 -3.48 -14.84 3.45
C LEU A 454 -4.85 -14.93 4.15
N MET A 455 -4.97 -14.44 5.37
CA MET A 455 -6.23 -14.40 6.12
C MET A 455 -7.30 -13.60 5.38
N GLU A 456 -7.00 -12.39 4.89
CA GLU A 456 -7.99 -11.60 4.15
C GLU A 456 -8.32 -12.21 2.79
N ILE A 457 -7.32 -12.72 2.05
CA ILE A 457 -7.57 -13.38 0.75
C ILE A 457 -8.46 -14.61 0.92
N THR A 458 -8.21 -15.41 1.96
CA THR A 458 -9.04 -16.59 2.24
C THR A 458 -10.42 -16.21 2.76
N ALA A 459 -10.55 -15.13 3.53
CA ALA A 459 -11.86 -14.60 3.96
C ALA A 459 -12.72 -14.18 2.76
N VAL A 460 -12.14 -13.45 1.81
CA VAL A 460 -12.84 -13.11 0.55
C VAL A 460 -13.19 -14.37 -0.26
N ALA A 461 -12.30 -15.37 -0.27
CA ALA A 461 -12.57 -16.65 -0.93
C ALA A 461 -13.64 -17.50 -0.21
N GLU A 462 -13.91 -17.27 1.07
CA GLU A 462 -15.04 -17.92 1.74
C GLU A 462 -16.36 -17.42 1.13
N GLU A 463 -16.50 -16.11 0.98
CA GLU A 463 -17.72 -15.50 0.44
C GLU A 463 -17.84 -15.68 -1.09
N ASP A 464 -16.74 -15.56 -1.82
CA ASP A 464 -16.69 -15.67 -3.28
C ASP A 464 -16.37 -17.10 -3.75
N ALA A 465 -17.41 -17.80 -4.22
CA ALA A 465 -17.28 -19.17 -4.72
C ALA A 465 -16.42 -19.30 -5.99
N GLU A 466 -16.34 -18.29 -6.84
CA GLU A 466 -15.52 -18.32 -8.05
C GLU A 466 -14.04 -18.18 -7.71
N LEU A 467 -13.70 -17.19 -6.88
CA LEU A 467 -12.35 -16.99 -6.38
C LEU A 467 -11.86 -18.26 -5.66
N ARG A 468 -12.71 -18.85 -4.81
CA ARG A 468 -12.40 -20.12 -4.13
C ARG A 468 -12.03 -21.23 -5.10
N ARG A 469 -12.84 -21.42 -6.15
CA ARG A 469 -12.66 -22.47 -7.17
C ARG A 469 -11.45 -22.21 -8.07
N SER A 470 -11.11 -20.96 -8.34
CA SER A 470 -9.97 -20.62 -9.21
C SER A 470 -8.64 -20.64 -8.45
N ALA A 471 -8.56 -19.98 -7.30
CA ALA A 471 -7.34 -19.75 -6.53
C ALA A 471 -6.92 -20.94 -5.66
N PHE A 472 -7.87 -21.55 -4.94
CA PHE A 472 -7.60 -22.56 -3.92
C PHE A 472 -7.98 -23.97 -4.38
N LYS A 473 -7.54 -24.33 -5.59
CA LYS A 473 -7.69 -25.70 -6.10
C LYS A 473 -6.84 -26.65 -5.25
N PRO A 474 -7.39 -27.73 -4.67
CA PRO A 474 -6.63 -28.63 -3.77
C PRO A 474 -5.39 -29.26 -4.41
N ASN A 475 -5.39 -29.42 -5.74
CA ASN A 475 -4.27 -29.99 -6.48
C ASN A 475 -3.21 -28.95 -6.89
N SER A 476 -3.46 -27.65 -6.68
CA SER A 476 -2.55 -26.57 -7.04
C SER A 476 -1.32 -26.56 -6.13
N PRO A 477 -0.09 -26.47 -6.68
CA PRO A 477 1.13 -26.33 -5.87
C PRO A 477 1.09 -25.13 -4.92
N ALA A 478 0.51 -24.01 -5.36
CA ALA A 478 0.39 -22.81 -4.55
C ALA A 478 -0.53 -23.01 -3.34
N CYS A 479 -1.71 -23.62 -3.55
CA CYS A 479 -2.66 -23.92 -2.49
C CYS A 479 -2.07 -24.89 -1.48
N LYS A 480 -1.40 -25.96 -1.95
CA LYS A 480 -0.73 -26.93 -1.08
C LYS A 480 0.35 -26.27 -0.23
N ALA A 481 1.21 -25.47 -0.85
CA ALA A 481 2.26 -24.75 -0.14
C ALA A 481 1.68 -23.81 0.94
N VAL A 482 0.62 -23.06 0.64
CA VAL A 482 -0.06 -22.22 1.63
C VAL A 482 -0.60 -23.06 2.78
N VAL A 483 -1.40 -24.09 2.49
CA VAL A 483 -2.02 -24.95 3.52
C VAL A 483 -0.96 -25.63 4.40
N ASP A 484 0.11 -26.18 3.80
CA ASP A 484 1.19 -26.83 4.54
C ASP A 484 1.87 -25.86 5.52
N GLN A 485 2.07 -24.60 5.12
CA GLN A 485 2.70 -23.60 5.98
C GLN A 485 1.76 -23.09 7.08
N LEU A 486 0.47 -22.91 6.78
CA LEU A 486 -0.54 -22.58 7.78
C LEU A 486 -0.64 -23.69 8.84
N LEU A 487 -0.67 -24.96 8.41
CA LEU A 487 -0.70 -26.11 9.32
C LEU A 487 0.56 -26.21 10.16
N ARG A 488 1.75 -25.98 9.59
CA ARG A 488 3.01 -25.94 10.35
C ARG A 488 2.97 -24.90 11.48
N VAL A 489 2.33 -23.74 11.27
CA VAL A 489 2.17 -22.73 12.32
C VAL A 489 1.18 -23.20 13.39
N ILE A 490 0.03 -23.76 12.97
CA ILE A 490 -1.01 -24.28 13.86
C ILE A 490 -0.46 -25.41 14.75
N GLU A 491 0.33 -26.33 14.19
CA GLU A 491 0.93 -27.45 14.92
C GLU A 491 1.98 -27.02 15.94
N LYS A 492 2.69 -25.91 15.70
CA LYS A 492 3.65 -25.37 16.66
C LYS A 492 2.97 -24.70 17.86
N ALA A 493 1.74 -24.23 17.71
CA ALA A 493 0.87 -23.67 18.75
C ALA A 493 1.38 -22.45 19.57
N ASP A 494 2.62 -21.98 19.37
CA ASP A 494 3.22 -20.85 20.10
C ASP A 494 3.67 -19.74 19.15
N SER A 495 2.72 -18.94 18.64
CA SER A 495 3.04 -17.84 17.74
C SER A 495 1.94 -16.79 17.65
N GLN A 496 2.32 -15.51 17.53
CA GLN A 496 1.40 -14.42 17.17
C GLN A 496 0.73 -14.63 15.79
N LEU A 497 1.25 -15.56 14.99
CA LEU A 497 0.71 -15.94 13.68
C LEU A 497 -0.47 -16.93 13.78
N LEU A 498 -0.73 -17.47 14.97
CA LEU A 498 -1.65 -18.59 15.17
C LEU A 498 -3.09 -18.24 14.77
N VAL A 499 -3.64 -17.14 15.29
CA VAL A 499 -5.01 -16.70 15.01
C VAL A 499 -5.25 -16.45 13.50
N PRO A 500 -4.39 -15.69 12.78
CA PRO A 500 -4.53 -15.53 11.33
C PRO A 500 -4.50 -16.86 10.56
N CYS A 501 -3.67 -17.81 11.01
CA CYS A 501 -3.57 -19.12 10.36
C CYS A 501 -4.80 -20.00 10.59
N ILE A 502 -5.34 -20.02 11.82
CA ILE A 502 -6.59 -20.71 12.16
C ILE A 502 -7.74 -20.18 11.31
N LYS A 503 -7.90 -18.84 11.26
CA LYS A 503 -8.91 -18.18 10.42
C LYS A 503 -8.76 -18.58 8.96
N SER A 504 -7.53 -18.54 8.43
CA SER A 504 -7.26 -18.90 7.04
C SER A 504 -7.68 -20.33 6.71
N ILE A 505 -7.36 -21.31 7.57
CA ILE A 505 -7.77 -22.71 7.38
C ILE A 505 -9.30 -22.86 7.47
N GLY A 506 -9.94 -22.20 8.44
CA GLY A 506 -11.39 -22.22 8.58
C GLY A 506 -12.11 -21.64 7.35
N ASN A 507 -11.64 -20.52 6.82
CA ASN A 507 -12.19 -19.89 5.61
C ASN A 507 -12.10 -20.81 4.38
N LEU A 508 -11.08 -21.68 4.35
CA LEU A 508 -10.87 -22.67 3.31
C LEU A 508 -11.63 -23.99 3.54
N ALA A 509 -12.45 -24.14 4.60
CA ALA A 509 -13.11 -25.41 4.95
C ALA A 509 -13.92 -26.05 3.81
N ARG A 510 -14.51 -25.23 2.92
CA ARG A 510 -15.27 -25.69 1.74
C ARG A 510 -14.43 -25.97 0.50
N THR A 511 -13.10 -25.86 0.60
CA THR A 511 -12.16 -26.14 -0.50
C THR A 511 -11.62 -27.56 -0.47
N PHE A 512 -11.51 -28.14 0.73
CA PHE A 512 -10.88 -29.43 0.92
C PHE A 512 -11.76 -30.58 0.42
N LYS A 513 -11.12 -31.66 0.01
CA LYS A 513 -11.80 -32.89 -0.43
C LYS A 513 -12.08 -33.78 0.79
N ALA A 514 -13.01 -34.74 0.66
CA ALA A 514 -13.35 -35.68 1.73
C ALA A 514 -12.12 -36.44 2.29
N THR A 515 -11.13 -36.73 1.44
CA THR A 515 -9.90 -37.43 1.83
C THR A 515 -8.90 -36.56 2.59
N GLU A 516 -9.12 -35.25 2.61
CA GLU A 516 -8.15 -34.24 3.02
C GLU A 516 -8.62 -33.65 4.36
N THR A 517 -8.43 -34.42 5.45
CA THR A 517 -8.89 -34.08 6.81
C THR A 517 -7.76 -33.74 7.78
N ARG A 518 -6.50 -33.72 7.30
CA ARG A 518 -5.31 -33.47 8.13
C ARG A 518 -5.28 -32.12 8.85
N MET A 519 -6.11 -31.16 8.46
CA MET A 519 -6.27 -29.88 9.15
C MET A 519 -7.13 -29.95 10.41
N ILE A 520 -7.99 -30.97 10.54
CA ILE A 520 -8.97 -31.04 11.63
C ILE A 520 -8.29 -31.39 12.95
N SER A 521 -7.42 -32.40 12.96
CA SER A 521 -6.76 -32.83 14.21
C SER A 521 -5.92 -31.72 14.86
N PRO A 522 -5.07 -30.96 14.13
CA PRO A 522 -4.37 -29.81 14.70
C PRO A 522 -5.31 -28.76 15.29
N LEU A 523 -6.42 -28.44 14.62
CA LEU A 523 -7.42 -27.49 15.12
C LEU A 523 -8.13 -28.00 16.38
N VAL A 524 -8.46 -29.30 16.44
CA VAL A 524 -9.07 -29.91 17.64
C VAL A 524 -8.14 -29.86 18.84
N LYS A 525 -6.83 -30.06 18.63
CA LYS A 525 -5.83 -29.94 19.72
C LYS A 525 -5.75 -28.54 20.32
N LEU A 526 -6.11 -27.49 19.56
CA LEU A 526 -6.14 -26.12 20.07
C LEU A 526 -7.32 -25.84 21.00
N LEU A 527 -8.28 -26.77 21.11
CA LEU A 527 -9.39 -26.66 22.07
C LEU A 527 -8.97 -27.04 23.50
N ASP A 528 -7.80 -27.65 23.68
CA ASP A 528 -7.31 -28.15 24.98
C ASP A 528 -6.46 -27.10 25.72
N GLU A 529 -7.00 -26.51 26.78
CA GLU A 529 -6.32 -25.60 27.72
C GLU A 529 -5.41 -24.55 27.02
N ARG A 530 -6.02 -23.71 26.18
CA ARG A 530 -5.36 -22.57 25.52
C ARG A 530 -6.05 -21.25 25.85
N GLU A 531 -5.37 -20.15 25.53
CA GLU A 531 -5.93 -18.80 25.58
C GLU A 531 -7.33 -18.77 24.93
N ALA A 532 -8.28 -18.12 25.59
CA ALA A 532 -9.67 -18.14 25.16
C ALA A 532 -9.87 -17.62 23.72
N GLU A 533 -9.05 -16.67 23.27
CA GLU A 533 -9.08 -16.20 21.88
C GLU A 533 -8.72 -17.32 20.88
N VAL A 534 -7.69 -18.12 21.16
CA VAL A 534 -7.27 -19.23 20.30
C VAL A 534 -8.34 -20.31 20.26
N SER A 535 -8.85 -20.70 21.43
CA SER A 535 -9.92 -21.72 21.56
C SER A 535 -11.20 -21.29 20.83
N ARG A 536 -11.57 -20.00 20.94
CA ARG A 536 -12.70 -19.40 20.22
C ARG A 536 -12.51 -19.50 18.71
N GLU A 537 -11.36 -19.07 18.20
CA GLU A 537 -11.11 -19.07 16.75
C GLU A 537 -10.98 -20.49 16.19
N ALA A 538 -10.44 -21.45 16.96
CA ALA A 538 -10.44 -22.85 16.60
C ALA A 538 -11.87 -23.43 16.52
N CYS A 539 -12.75 -23.08 17.47
CA CYS A 539 -14.18 -23.46 17.43
C CYS A 539 -14.87 -22.91 16.18
N ILE A 540 -14.65 -21.64 15.85
CA ILE A 540 -15.24 -21.00 14.67
C ILE A 540 -14.72 -21.67 13.39
N ALA A 541 -13.42 -21.93 13.30
CA ALA A 541 -12.83 -22.62 12.16
C ALA A 541 -13.42 -24.03 11.99
N LEU A 542 -13.49 -24.83 13.05
CA LEU A 542 -14.08 -26.18 13.05
C LEU A 542 -15.59 -26.14 12.74
N THR A 543 -16.31 -25.10 13.17
CA THR A 543 -17.71 -24.89 12.81
C THR A 543 -17.88 -24.77 11.30
N LYS A 544 -16.96 -24.11 10.58
CA LYS A 544 -17.00 -24.03 9.10
C LYS A 544 -16.76 -25.39 8.42
N PHE A 545 -16.11 -26.33 9.10
CA PHE A 545 -15.99 -27.71 8.63
C PHE A 545 -17.26 -28.54 8.89
N ALA A 546 -17.92 -28.32 10.03
CA ALA A 546 -19.07 -29.12 10.49
C ALA A 546 -20.44 -28.55 10.10
N CYS A 547 -20.55 -27.27 9.70
CA CYS A 547 -21.85 -26.66 9.43
C CYS A 547 -22.48 -27.18 8.13
N SER A 548 -23.81 -27.09 8.05
CA SER A 548 -24.58 -27.64 6.91
C SER A 548 -24.31 -26.95 5.57
N ALA A 549 -23.65 -25.78 5.57
CA ALA A 549 -23.18 -25.12 4.34
C ALA A 549 -21.98 -25.84 3.70
N ASN A 550 -21.30 -26.73 4.43
CA ASN A 550 -20.20 -27.53 3.93
C ASN A 550 -20.72 -28.91 3.49
N TYR A 551 -20.59 -29.26 2.21
CA TYR A 551 -21.07 -30.56 1.69
C TYR A 551 -20.45 -31.78 2.40
N LEU A 552 -19.25 -31.62 2.99
CA LEU A 552 -18.53 -32.67 3.71
C LEU A 552 -18.77 -32.64 5.22
N HIS A 553 -19.82 -31.95 5.67
CA HIS A 553 -20.11 -31.75 7.10
C HIS A 553 -20.17 -33.06 7.90
N LEU A 554 -20.65 -34.16 7.30
CA LEU A 554 -20.71 -35.48 7.96
C LEU A 554 -19.30 -36.05 8.18
N ASP A 555 -18.48 -36.13 7.13
CA ASP A 555 -17.12 -36.68 7.20
C ASP A 555 -16.23 -35.83 8.13
N HIS A 556 -16.38 -34.51 8.06
CA HIS A 556 -15.66 -33.59 8.94
C HIS A 556 -16.14 -33.71 10.39
N SER A 557 -17.44 -33.82 10.66
CA SER A 557 -17.96 -34.04 12.02
C SER A 557 -17.39 -35.33 12.61
N LYS A 558 -17.32 -36.42 11.82
CA LYS A 558 -16.67 -37.67 12.21
C LYS A 558 -15.17 -37.51 12.50
N ALA A 559 -14.46 -36.76 11.67
CA ALA A 559 -13.04 -36.48 11.91
C ALA A 559 -12.81 -35.63 13.18
N ILE A 560 -13.71 -34.69 13.49
CA ILE A 560 -13.62 -33.85 14.69
C ILE A 560 -13.78 -34.71 15.95
N ILE A 561 -14.81 -35.57 16.00
CA ILE A 561 -15.03 -36.49 17.14
C ILE A 561 -13.89 -37.51 17.25
N GLY A 562 -13.43 -38.07 16.12
CA GLY A 562 -12.33 -39.04 16.10
C GLY A 562 -10.98 -38.45 16.56
N ALA A 563 -10.81 -37.13 16.46
CA ALA A 563 -9.66 -36.41 17.02
C ALA A 563 -9.82 -36.07 18.52
N GLY A 564 -10.91 -36.51 19.17
CA GLY A 564 -11.22 -36.22 20.58
C GLY A 564 -12.00 -34.93 20.81
N GLY A 565 -12.55 -34.30 19.76
CA GLY A 565 -13.21 -32.99 19.86
C GLY A 565 -14.40 -32.96 20.81
N ALA A 566 -15.15 -34.07 20.95
CA ALA A 566 -16.32 -34.13 21.81
C ALA A 566 -15.99 -33.77 23.28
N LYS A 567 -14.94 -34.37 23.84
CA LYS A 567 -14.52 -34.12 25.23
C LYS A 567 -14.11 -32.65 25.45
N HIS A 568 -13.26 -32.12 24.57
CA HIS A 568 -12.78 -30.74 24.69
C HIS A 568 -13.94 -29.73 24.56
N LEU A 569 -14.87 -29.96 23.62
CA LEU A 569 -16.03 -29.09 23.45
C LEU A 569 -16.94 -29.10 24.69
N VAL A 570 -17.18 -30.25 25.29
CA VAL A 570 -17.94 -30.35 26.54
C VAL A 570 -17.27 -29.57 27.67
N GLN A 571 -15.95 -29.68 27.82
CA GLN A 571 -15.19 -28.91 28.80
C GLN A 571 -15.30 -27.40 28.54
N LEU A 572 -15.17 -26.95 27.29
CA LEU A 572 -15.28 -25.54 26.92
C LEU A 572 -16.69 -24.99 27.14
N VAL A 573 -17.75 -25.79 26.92
CA VAL A 573 -19.13 -25.36 27.17
C VAL A 573 -19.39 -25.17 28.67
N TYR A 574 -18.88 -26.05 29.53
CA TYR A 574 -19.08 -25.92 30.99
C TYR A 574 -18.17 -24.88 31.65
N PHE A 575 -16.88 -24.88 31.28
CA PHE A 575 -15.83 -24.21 32.04
C PHE A 575 -15.07 -23.15 31.24
N GLY A 576 -15.31 -23.05 29.92
CA GLY A 576 -14.68 -22.03 29.08
C GLY A 576 -15.18 -20.62 29.42
N GLU A 577 -14.40 -19.62 29.01
CA GLU A 577 -14.84 -18.22 29.07
C GLU A 577 -16.08 -17.99 28.20
N GLN A 578 -16.88 -16.98 28.55
CA GLN A 578 -18.15 -16.66 27.86
C GLN A 578 -17.97 -16.48 26.34
N ILE A 579 -16.82 -15.93 25.91
CA ILE A 579 -16.52 -15.72 24.48
C ILE A 579 -16.31 -17.04 23.70
N VAL A 580 -15.98 -18.14 24.40
CA VAL A 580 -15.73 -19.47 23.81
C VAL A 580 -16.96 -20.35 23.92
N GLN A 581 -17.69 -20.29 25.04
CA GLN A 581 -18.83 -21.16 25.36
C GLN A 581 -19.87 -21.21 24.22
N SER A 582 -20.26 -20.05 23.68
CA SER A 582 -21.24 -19.98 22.60
C SER A 582 -20.73 -20.63 21.32
N CYS A 583 -19.47 -20.40 20.94
CA CYS A 583 -18.87 -20.98 19.74
C CYS A 583 -18.69 -22.50 19.87
N ALA A 584 -18.25 -22.97 21.05
CA ALA A 584 -18.11 -24.39 21.36
C ALA A 584 -19.48 -25.10 21.32
N LEU A 585 -20.53 -24.47 21.87
CA LEU A 585 -21.89 -25.01 21.85
C LEU A 585 -22.45 -25.08 20.42
N ILE A 586 -22.26 -24.04 19.60
CA ILE A 586 -22.70 -24.05 18.20
C ILE A 586 -22.05 -25.21 17.43
N LEU A 587 -20.73 -25.40 17.59
CA LEU A 587 -20.02 -26.52 16.98
C LEU A 587 -20.57 -27.86 17.47
N LEU A 588 -20.78 -28.01 18.77
CA LEU A 588 -21.32 -29.22 19.38
C LEU A 588 -22.73 -29.55 18.86
N CYS A 589 -23.58 -28.52 18.66
CA CYS A 589 -24.89 -28.68 18.04
C CYS A 589 -24.80 -29.19 16.59
N TYR A 590 -23.92 -28.63 15.76
CA TYR A 590 -23.73 -29.12 14.40
C TYR A 590 -23.27 -30.58 14.37
N ILE A 591 -22.29 -30.94 15.20
CA ILE A 591 -21.80 -32.32 15.30
C ILE A 591 -22.95 -33.25 15.73
N ALA A 592 -23.69 -32.90 16.79
CA ALA A 592 -24.82 -33.68 17.29
C ALA A 592 -25.93 -33.89 16.24
N MET A 593 -26.22 -32.86 15.42
CA MET A 593 -27.21 -32.98 14.35
C MET A 593 -26.77 -33.88 13.19
N HIS A 594 -25.47 -33.98 12.94
CA HIS A 594 -24.91 -34.66 11.77
C HIS A 594 -24.44 -36.08 12.05
N VAL A 595 -24.03 -36.38 13.28
CA VAL A 595 -23.59 -37.72 13.73
C VAL A 595 -24.22 -38.13 15.06
N PRO A 596 -25.56 -38.11 15.20
CA PRO A 596 -26.26 -38.40 16.47
C PRO A 596 -26.10 -39.85 16.97
N ASP A 597 -25.66 -40.75 16.08
CA ASP A 597 -25.43 -42.17 16.33
C ASP A 597 -24.00 -42.48 16.84
N SER A 598 -23.13 -41.48 16.98
CA SER A 598 -21.76 -41.66 17.47
C SER A 598 -21.73 -42.09 18.95
N GLU A 599 -21.02 -43.19 19.21
CA GLU A 599 -20.76 -43.67 20.57
C GLU A 599 -19.90 -42.69 21.37
N GLU A 600 -18.98 -41.97 20.72
CA GLU A 600 -18.12 -40.97 21.34
C GLU A 600 -18.93 -39.80 21.90
N LEU A 601 -20.00 -39.37 21.23
CA LEU A 601 -20.90 -38.34 21.75
C LEU A 601 -21.69 -38.82 22.97
N ALA A 602 -22.06 -40.11 23.01
CA ALA A 602 -22.71 -40.71 24.16
C ALA A 602 -21.74 -40.82 25.35
N GLN A 603 -20.51 -41.29 25.12
CA GLN A 603 -19.48 -41.40 26.14
C GLN A 603 -19.06 -40.04 26.72
N ALA A 604 -19.07 -38.99 25.90
CA ALA A 604 -18.79 -37.62 26.34
C ALA A 604 -20.01 -36.91 26.98
N GLU A 605 -21.13 -37.62 27.16
CA GLU A 605 -22.37 -37.09 27.77
C GLU A 605 -22.91 -35.82 27.09
N VAL A 606 -22.79 -35.75 25.76
CA VAL A 606 -23.18 -34.54 24.99
C VAL A 606 -24.66 -34.20 25.19
N LEU A 607 -25.54 -35.19 25.34
CA LEU A 607 -26.97 -34.93 25.60
C LEU A 607 -27.18 -34.09 26.86
N THR A 608 -26.53 -34.49 27.95
CA THR A 608 -26.60 -33.82 29.26
C THR A 608 -26.12 -32.38 29.15
N VAL A 609 -25.08 -32.14 28.36
CA VAL A 609 -24.52 -30.82 28.11
C VAL A 609 -25.50 -29.94 27.34
N LEU A 610 -26.13 -30.45 26.29
CA LEU A 610 -27.13 -29.71 25.52
C LEU A 610 -28.38 -29.40 26.35
N GLU A 611 -28.81 -30.34 27.21
CA GLU A 611 -29.90 -30.10 28.15
C GLU A 611 -29.56 -29.03 29.19
N TRP A 612 -28.36 -29.06 29.74
CA TRP A 612 -27.88 -28.03 30.65
C TRP A 612 -27.84 -26.67 29.96
N ALA A 613 -27.29 -26.59 28.75
CA ALA A 613 -27.18 -25.37 27.97
C ALA A 613 -28.55 -24.75 27.66
N SER A 614 -29.57 -25.58 27.39
CA SER A 614 -30.95 -25.12 27.13
C SER A 614 -31.60 -24.39 28.30
N LYS A 615 -31.07 -24.58 29.52
CA LYS A 615 -31.53 -23.92 30.75
C LYS A 615 -30.74 -22.64 31.05
N GLN A 616 -29.66 -22.36 30.31
CA GLN A 616 -28.83 -21.18 30.53
C GLN A 616 -29.34 -20.01 29.70
N ALA A 617 -29.97 -19.02 30.35
CA ALA A 617 -30.54 -17.85 29.69
C ALA A 617 -29.52 -17.07 28.84
N ILE A 618 -28.27 -16.97 29.31
CA ILE A 618 -27.20 -16.23 28.61
C ILE A 618 -26.84 -16.92 27.27
N LEU A 619 -26.76 -18.25 27.25
CA LEU A 619 -26.43 -18.98 26.03
C LEU A 619 -27.59 -18.95 25.02
N MET A 620 -28.83 -18.99 25.52
CA MET A 620 -30.04 -18.91 24.68
C MET A 620 -30.30 -17.53 24.07
N GLN A 621 -29.60 -16.48 24.51
CA GLN A 621 -29.65 -15.16 23.84
C GLN A 621 -28.85 -15.12 22.54
N VAL A 622 -28.00 -16.13 22.28
CA VAL A 622 -27.25 -16.23 21.03
C VAL A 622 -28.15 -16.85 19.96
N GLU A 623 -28.46 -16.08 18.91
CA GLU A 623 -29.41 -16.46 17.84
C GLU A 623 -29.14 -17.85 17.23
N ASP A 624 -27.87 -18.14 16.93
CA ASP A 624 -27.48 -19.46 16.40
C ASP A 624 -27.71 -20.59 17.40
N VAL A 625 -27.48 -20.35 18.71
CA VAL A 625 -27.73 -21.36 19.75
C VAL A 625 -29.22 -21.62 19.87
N GLU A 626 -30.03 -20.57 19.94
CA GLU A 626 -31.50 -20.67 20.02
C GLU A 626 -32.07 -21.51 18.88
N ARG A 627 -31.54 -21.31 17.66
CA ARG A 627 -31.97 -22.03 16.46
C ARG A 627 -31.49 -23.49 16.43
N LEU A 628 -30.23 -23.75 16.75
CA LEU A 628 -29.58 -25.05 16.53
C LEU A 628 -29.80 -26.03 17.68
N LEU A 629 -29.84 -25.53 18.93
CA LEU A 629 -29.84 -26.37 20.12
C LEU A 629 -31.07 -27.29 20.23
N PRO A 630 -32.32 -26.84 19.95
CA PRO A 630 -33.48 -27.71 20.02
C PRO A 630 -33.43 -28.87 19.02
N GLU A 631 -32.95 -28.61 17.79
CA GLU A 631 -32.82 -29.63 16.75
C GLU A 631 -31.73 -30.64 17.09
N ALA A 632 -30.56 -30.15 17.52
CA ALA A 632 -29.44 -30.98 17.95
C ALA A 632 -29.84 -31.94 19.08
N LYS A 633 -30.51 -31.39 20.10
CA LYS A 633 -31.04 -32.16 21.23
C LYS A 633 -32.04 -33.22 20.77
N GLY A 634 -33.05 -32.82 19.98
CA GLY A 634 -34.09 -33.74 19.51
C GLY A 634 -33.53 -34.91 18.69
N LYS A 635 -32.52 -34.66 17.83
CA LYS A 635 -31.85 -35.73 17.09
C LYS A 635 -31.08 -36.67 17.99
N LEU A 636 -30.33 -36.15 18.96
CA LEU A 636 -29.51 -36.97 19.84
C LEU A 636 -30.37 -37.83 20.79
N GLU A 637 -31.48 -37.29 21.31
CA GLU A 637 -32.46 -38.01 22.14
C GLU A 637 -33.04 -39.22 21.39
N LEU A 638 -33.39 -39.06 20.12
CA LEU A 638 -33.98 -40.14 19.30
C LEU A 638 -33.04 -41.33 19.13
N TYR A 639 -31.73 -41.09 19.06
CA TYR A 639 -30.74 -42.16 18.87
C TYR A 639 -30.28 -42.77 20.20
N GLN A 640 -30.03 -41.96 21.23
CA GLN A 640 -29.58 -42.45 22.53
C GLN A 640 -30.70 -43.16 23.32
N SER A 641 -31.97 -42.79 23.12
CA SER A 641 -33.12 -43.55 23.65
C SER A 641 -33.36 -44.90 22.95
N ARG A 642 -32.80 -45.10 21.75
CA ARG A 642 -32.83 -46.39 21.03
C ARG A 642 -31.69 -47.31 21.47
N GLY A 643 -30.52 -46.77 21.79
CA GLY A 643 -29.38 -47.53 22.35
C GLY A 643 -29.66 -48.13 23.73
N SER A 644 -30.45 -47.44 24.57
CA SER A 644 -30.90 -47.98 25.86
C SER A 644 -31.99 -49.06 25.77
N ARG A 645 -32.47 -49.37 24.56
CA ARG A 645 -33.42 -50.47 24.28
C ARG A 645 -32.78 -51.66 23.54
N GLY A 646 -31.45 -51.77 23.54
CA GLY A 646 -30.73 -52.95 23.07
C GLY A 646 -30.92 -54.14 24.00
N TYR A 647 -31.43 -55.25 23.46
CA TYR A 647 -31.61 -56.54 24.11
C TYR A 647 -30.38 -56.99 24.90
N HIS A 648 -30.51 -57.04 26.23
CA HIS A 648 -30.20 -58.20 27.06
C HIS A 648 -31.06 -58.18 28.32
#